data_AF-A0A538NDC3-F1
#
_entry.id   AF-A0A538NDC3-F1
#
_cell.length_a   1.000
_cell.length_b   1.000
_cell.length_c   1.000
_cell.angle_alpha   90.00
_cell.angle_beta   90.00
_cell.angle_gamma   90.00
#
_symmetry.space_group_name_H-M   'P 1'
#
loop_
_entity.id
_entity.type
_entity.pdbx_description
1 polymer ?
#
loop_
_entity_poly.entity_id
_entity_poly.type
_entity_poly.pdbx_seq_one_letter_code
_entity_poly.pdbx_strand_id
1 'polypeptide(L)'
;IAEIERHLKDKDAELTKLTSLTGEIQKNRVERGARLQELQLACSKCESRISALKEEFSGTKARRELTREQVEQLTNEIQSLGETREKLVSQLAAPLKTRHRNQIDIEASLRGRQKELSEVEQELAEVERTLAEKRSRLDVLRQLNKEGEGLAQGSQAVLKGVDDPEKFRGAIAGSLVAQLDVDSKFIPAIEAALGRNLHAVVLKDEEAAADIIARLKKKKLGQAALLMPQLTRPSQDPARKDLPAGGLAWATDKLAAPPALEPLVRQLLGSVAIFSDLQQALQCKKHEPALAMATLAGEFISREGIVFGGSSEARASSMLERKAQIADLAKEEAALAGERDSVLAKRDEAKAALEIASQLQREFSEAERRIDNLRSEKNALERQLAAADQRIAQLESELQTMRQQLAKGQTELSAFEATQKKTTLREEELTEKMNQLRLVVATERQRHENLIAQREPMNARDTELAELIAARQTDIAMYEGKLAKQTEESRESEALIKTQMAQREEAEASAAKIGDQRAQRLATISDREIELRHLRDSLGKSQDRRAQQQVRESQLQMKIDNLVEHISRSYHVDLRAFAPDEAAFEKTLRAQLKRNEKMDGGGSFDGLRTGSATPGSPELAPPNLEKLISDLRTQLDNMGPVNLDAVQEYDELEERYKFLEAQNTDLINSRRELLDVIARINSTTRKLFAETFEQVCANFSEMFVELFGGGRADLSLLDENDPLNCGIEITAKPPGKQLQSVSLLSGGERSMVAVALLFAIYMVRPSPFCILDEVDAAMDENNINCFIRVLERFVKQSQFIIITHNKRTIAKADVLYGVTMEERGVSRLVGMKLTAPKRVSVEPGSNGGEQNERQGRLAFATR
;
A
#
# COMPACT_ATOMS: atom_id res chain seq x y z
N ILE A 1 -43.99 43.41 37.72
CA ILE A 1 -44.64 42.96 36.46
C ILE A 1 -44.05 43.74 35.30
N ALA A 2 -44.64 44.84 34.78
CA ALA A 2 -44.18 45.53 33.56
C ALA A 2 -42.67 45.88 33.46
N GLU A 3 -42.00 46.27 34.55
CA GLU A 3 -40.55 46.51 34.55
C GLU A 3 -39.73 45.22 34.39
N ILE A 4 -40.19 44.12 35.00
CA ILE A 4 -39.61 42.78 34.86
C ILE A 4 -39.86 42.27 33.43
N GLU A 5 -41.02 42.54 32.81
CA GLU A 5 -41.28 42.19 31.41
C GLU A 5 -40.32 42.89 30.43
N ARG A 6 -39.95 44.15 30.70
CA ARG A 6 -38.90 44.86 29.94
C ARG A 6 -37.54 44.21 30.16
N HIS A 7 -37.12 44.03 31.41
CA HIS A 7 -35.83 43.40 31.72
C HIS A 7 -35.71 41.98 31.15
N LEU A 8 -36.79 41.20 31.14
CA LEU A 8 -36.82 39.88 30.50
C LEU A 8 -36.66 39.97 28.98
N LYS A 9 -37.39 40.87 28.30
CA LYS A 9 -37.25 41.08 26.84
C LYS A 9 -35.84 41.54 26.47
N ASP A 10 -35.24 42.46 27.22
CA ASP A 10 -33.87 42.91 26.99
C ASP A 10 -32.85 41.79 27.22
N LYS A 11 -33.03 40.96 28.26
CA LYS A 11 -32.14 39.83 28.54
C LYS A 11 -32.31 38.66 27.59
N ASP A 12 -33.51 38.37 27.11
CA ASP A 12 -33.74 37.40 26.03
C ASP A 12 -33.14 37.91 24.69
N ALA A 13 -33.15 39.22 24.43
CA ALA A 13 -32.50 39.85 23.27
C ALA A 13 -30.95 39.85 23.37
N GLU A 14 -30.37 39.84 24.57
CA GLU A 14 -28.94 39.55 24.79
C GLU A 14 -28.64 38.05 24.62
N LEU A 15 -29.49 37.18 25.17
CA LEU A 15 -29.31 35.72 25.18
C LEU A 15 -29.36 35.14 23.76
N THR A 16 -30.27 35.62 22.92
CA THR A 16 -30.37 35.26 21.49
C THR A 16 -29.14 35.70 20.68
N LYS A 17 -28.57 36.86 20.97
CA LYS A 17 -27.29 37.32 20.36
C LYS A 17 -26.10 36.47 20.81
N LEU A 18 -26.07 36.04 22.07
CA LEU A 18 -25.02 35.16 22.58
C LEU A 18 -25.14 33.73 22.04
N THR A 19 -26.34 33.19 21.84
CA THR A 19 -26.52 31.87 21.18
C THR A 19 -26.14 31.90 19.71
N SER A 20 -26.42 32.96 18.95
CA SER A 20 -25.94 33.06 17.56
C SER A 20 -24.41 33.14 17.49
N LEU A 21 -23.79 33.99 18.32
CA LEU A 21 -22.33 34.17 18.33
C LEU A 21 -21.58 32.89 18.75
N THR A 22 -22.10 32.15 19.73
CA THR A 22 -21.53 30.85 20.14
C THR A 22 -21.70 29.78 19.07
N GLY A 23 -22.85 29.72 18.39
CA GLY A 23 -23.07 28.82 17.26
C GLY A 23 -22.12 29.07 16.08
N GLU A 24 -21.87 30.34 15.73
CA GLU A 24 -20.87 30.71 14.72
C GLU A 24 -19.46 30.28 15.12
N ILE A 25 -19.05 30.50 16.37
CA ILE A 25 -17.74 30.10 16.88
C ILE A 25 -17.60 28.57 16.91
N GLN A 26 -18.65 27.84 17.27
CA GLN A 26 -18.66 26.36 17.25
C GLN A 26 -18.53 25.81 15.83
N LYS A 27 -19.24 26.37 14.85
CA LYS A 27 -19.05 26.00 13.44
C LYS A 27 -17.61 26.26 12.97
N ASN A 28 -17.07 27.45 13.26
CA ASN A 28 -15.67 27.79 12.98
C ASN A 28 -14.67 26.84 13.68
N ARG A 29 -14.97 26.36 14.89
CA ARG A 29 -14.13 25.39 15.63
C ARG A 29 -14.11 24.02 14.95
N VAL A 30 -15.24 23.54 14.43
CA VAL A 30 -15.32 22.25 13.70
C VAL A 30 -14.54 22.33 12.39
N GLU A 31 -14.76 23.39 11.60
CA GLU A 31 -14.05 23.62 10.33
C GLU A 31 -12.52 23.75 10.53
N ARG A 32 -12.09 24.45 11.60
CA ARG A 32 -10.67 24.51 11.99
C ARG A 32 -10.15 23.16 12.50
N GLY A 33 -10.97 22.38 13.21
CA GLY A 33 -10.60 21.05 13.71
C GLY A 33 -10.26 20.08 12.59
N ALA A 34 -11.08 20.04 11.53
CA ALA A 34 -10.79 19.26 10.33
C ALA A 34 -9.48 19.70 9.67
N ARG A 35 -9.29 21.01 9.48
CA ARG A 35 -8.09 21.57 8.83
C ARG A 35 -6.81 21.38 9.66
N LEU A 36 -6.90 21.29 10.99
CA LEU A 36 -5.80 20.88 11.85
C LEU A 36 -5.39 19.43 11.56
N GLN A 37 -6.37 18.52 11.48
CA GLN A 37 -6.12 17.10 11.18
C GLN A 37 -5.49 16.92 9.79
N GLU A 38 -5.92 17.70 8.79
CA GLU A 38 -5.29 17.73 7.46
C GLU A 38 -3.81 18.13 7.53
N LEU A 39 -3.47 19.19 8.30
CA LEU A 39 -2.08 19.64 8.48
C LEU A 39 -1.23 18.63 9.25
N GLN A 40 -1.77 17.97 10.28
CA GLN A 40 -1.10 16.89 11.02
C GLN A 40 -0.87 15.66 10.13
N LEU A 41 -1.84 15.30 9.28
CA LEU A 41 -1.71 14.23 8.30
C LEU A 41 -0.69 14.57 7.21
N ALA A 42 -0.59 15.83 6.79
CA ALA A 42 0.43 16.29 5.85
C ALA A 42 1.84 16.22 6.45
N CYS A 43 2.03 16.66 7.70
CA CYS A 43 3.33 16.60 8.37
C CYS A 43 3.82 15.15 8.56
N SER A 44 2.96 14.25 9.04
CA SER A 44 3.30 12.83 9.21
C SER A 44 3.56 12.10 7.89
N LYS A 45 2.87 12.47 6.80
CA LYS A 45 3.22 12.02 5.43
C LYS A 45 4.61 12.49 5.01
N CYS A 46 4.98 13.74 5.30
CA CYS A 46 6.34 14.23 5.03
C CYS A 46 7.41 13.52 5.88
N GLU A 47 7.15 13.27 7.17
CA GLU A 47 8.06 12.57 8.08
C GLU A 47 8.30 11.10 7.67
N SER A 48 7.24 10.39 7.27
CA SER A 48 7.35 9.02 6.75
C SER A 48 8.11 8.97 5.42
N ARG A 49 7.85 9.89 4.48
CA ARG A 49 8.62 9.96 3.22
C ARG A 49 10.09 10.35 3.43
N ILE A 50 10.40 11.26 4.36
CA ILE A 50 11.78 11.58 4.77
C ILE A 50 12.48 10.34 5.37
N SER A 51 11.75 9.50 6.10
CA SER A 51 12.33 8.29 6.69
C SER A 51 12.65 7.24 5.62
N ALA A 52 11.73 6.98 4.68
CA ALA A 52 11.99 6.12 3.53
C ALA A 52 13.16 6.63 2.66
N LEU A 53 13.21 7.93 2.38
CA LEU A 53 14.30 8.54 1.60
C LEU A 53 15.67 8.44 2.31
N LYS A 54 15.73 8.51 3.65
CA LYS A 54 16.96 8.24 4.41
C LYS A 54 17.44 6.80 4.25
N GLU A 55 16.51 5.85 4.21
CA GLU A 55 16.81 4.43 4.08
C GLU A 55 17.26 4.08 2.65
N GLU A 56 16.59 4.62 1.62
CA GLU A 56 17.06 4.62 0.22
C GLU A 56 18.49 5.21 0.12
N PHE A 57 18.75 6.32 0.81
CA PHE A 57 20.06 6.99 0.82
C PHE A 57 21.15 6.17 1.53
N SER A 58 20.88 5.60 2.71
CA SER A 58 21.86 4.75 3.39
C SER A 58 22.15 3.47 2.61
N GLY A 59 21.13 2.85 2.01
CA GLY A 59 21.28 1.63 1.20
C GLY A 59 22.03 1.88 -0.11
N THR A 60 21.80 3.02 -0.79
CA THR A 60 22.57 3.39 -1.99
C THR A 60 24.02 3.76 -1.65
N LYS A 61 24.25 4.48 -0.54
CA LYS A 61 25.60 4.79 -0.06
C LYS A 61 26.41 3.54 0.31
N ALA A 62 25.83 2.59 1.04
CA ALA A 62 26.51 1.33 1.38
C ALA A 62 26.88 0.50 0.14
N ARG A 63 26.00 0.45 -0.87
CA ARG A 63 26.29 -0.19 -2.16
C ARG A 63 27.43 0.51 -2.91
N ARG A 64 27.48 1.84 -2.87
CA ARG A 64 28.54 2.68 -3.47
C ARG A 64 29.90 2.48 -2.81
N GLU A 65 29.93 2.25 -1.50
CA GLU A 65 31.17 1.94 -0.77
C GLU A 65 31.67 0.52 -1.13
N LEU A 66 30.78 -0.47 -1.22
CA LEU A 66 31.15 -1.84 -1.63
C LEU A 66 31.61 -1.94 -3.10
N THR A 67 30.98 -1.23 -4.05
CA THR A 67 31.46 -1.22 -5.45
C THR A 67 32.78 -0.45 -5.62
N ARG A 68 33.09 0.48 -4.72
CA ARG A 68 34.39 1.16 -4.68
C ARG A 68 35.50 0.20 -4.26
N GLU A 69 35.30 -0.58 -3.20
CA GLU A 69 36.25 -1.59 -2.75
C GLU A 69 36.56 -2.61 -3.87
N GLN A 70 35.53 -3.02 -4.62
CA GLN A 70 35.70 -3.89 -5.80
C GLN A 70 36.54 -3.24 -6.91
N VAL A 71 36.34 -1.95 -7.21
CA VAL A 71 37.18 -1.22 -8.19
C VAL A 71 38.63 -1.09 -7.72
N GLU A 72 38.86 -0.86 -6.43
CA GLU A 72 40.21 -0.80 -5.86
C GLU A 72 40.90 -2.19 -5.91
N GLN A 73 40.18 -3.29 -5.62
CA GLN A 73 40.66 -4.66 -5.81
C GLN A 73 41.03 -4.98 -7.27
N LEU A 74 40.12 -4.74 -8.22
CA LEU A 74 40.39 -4.95 -9.65
C LEU A 74 41.57 -4.10 -10.16
N THR A 75 41.77 -2.90 -9.60
CA THR A 75 42.91 -2.05 -9.95
C THR A 75 44.24 -2.68 -9.53
N ASN A 76 44.30 -3.30 -8.35
CA ASN A 76 45.47 -4.02 -7.86
C ASN A 76 45.74 -5.30 -8.67
N GLU A 77 44.70 -6.04 -9.07
CA GLU A 77 44.83 -7.19 -9.98
C GLU A 77 45.39 -6.76 -11.35
N ILE A 78 44.83 -5.71 -11.96
CA ILE A 78 45.32 -5.16 -13.24
C ILE A 78 46.78 -4.71 -13.13
N GLN A 79 47.20 -4.12 -12.01
CA GLN A 79 48.60 -3.74 -11.80
C GLN A 79 49.52 -4.96 -11.72
N SER A 80 49.18 -5.95 -10.88
CA SER A 80 50.02 -7.16 -10.71
C SER A 80 50.16 -7.99 -12.00
N LEU A 81 49.08 -8.10 -12.79
CA LEU A 81 49.14 -8.70 -14.13
C LEU A 81 49.89 -7.82 -15.14
N GLY A 82 49.84 -6.50 -14.99
CA GLY A 82 50.70 -5.58 -15.74
C GLY A 82 52.18 -5.86 -15.51
N GLU A 83 52.59 -6.10 -14.26
CA GLU A 83 53.96 -6.45 -13.90
C GLU A 83 54.38 -7.84 -14.42
N THR A 84 53.49 -8.85 -14.42
CA THR A 84 53.81 -10.16 -15.04
C THR A 84 53.95 -10.02 -16.56
N ARG A 85 53.10 -9.23 -17.20
CA ARG A 85 53.20 -8.92 -18.63
C ARG A 85 54.53 -8.24 -18.97
N GLU A 86 55.00 -7.26 -18.19
CA GLU A 86 56.31 -6.64 -18.43
C GLU A 86 57.48 -7.61 -18.25
N LYS A 87 57.40 -8.53 -17.27
CA LYS A 87 58.39 -9.61 -17.10
C LYS A 87 58.43 -10.54 -18.32
N LEU A 88 57.28 -10.99 -18.82
CA LEU A 88 57.18 -11.81 -20.04
C LEU A 88 57.72 -11.08 -21.28
N VAL A 89 57.40 -9.79 -21.45
CA VAL A 89 57.95 -8.94 -22.54
C VAL A 89 59.48 -8.88 -22.45
N SER A 90 60.06 -8.73 -21.25
CA SER A 90 61.51 -8.68 -21.08
C SER A 90 62.22 -9.99 -21.48
N GLN A 91 61.57 -11.14 -21.25
CA GLN A 91 62.09 -12.46 -21.61
C GLN A 91 61.99 -12.69 -23.12
N LEU A 92 60.86 -12.33 -23.74
CA LEU A 92 60.65 -12.41 -25.19
C LEU A 92 61.57 -11.48 -25.98
N ALA A 93 61.75 -10.23 -25.51
CA ALA A 93 62.51 -9.19 -26.20
C ALA A 93 64.03 -9.22 -25.96
N ALA A 94 64.54 -10.16 -25.16
CA ALA A 94 65.96 -10.25 -24.81
C ALA A 94 66.97 -10.18 -26.00
N PRO A 95 66.67 -10.68 -27.22
CA PRO A 95 67.55 -10.53 -28.38
C PRO A 95 67.46 -9.16 -29.08
N LEU A 96 66.33 -8.44 -28.98
CA LEU A 96 65.99 -7.31 -29.84
C LEU A 96 66.16 -5.96 -29.12
N LYS A 97 67.33 -5.33 -29.27
CA LYS A 97 67.69 -4.06 -28.62
C LYS A 97 66.97 -2.80 -29.16
N THR A 98 65.91 -2.92 -29.96
CA THR A 98 65.38 -1.85 -30.84
C THR A 98 63.99 -1.32 -30.50
N ARG A 99 63.79 -0.85 -29.26
CA ARG A 99 62.98 0.35 -28.91
C ARG A 99 61.55 0.54 -29.49
N HIS A 100 60.83 -0.49 -29.93
CA HIS A 100 59.44 -0.37 -30.45
C HIS A 100 58.44 -1.36 -29.80
N ARG A 101 58.49 -1.39 -28.46
CA ARG A 101 57.51 -2.05 -27.59
C ARG A 101 56.06 -1.85 -28.08
N ASN A 102 55.37 -2.95 -28.39
CA ASN A 102 54.13 -3.35 -27.68
C ASN A 102 53.45 -4.62 -28.25
N GLN A 103 53.69 -5.01 -29.51
CA GLN A 103 53.21 -6.31 -30.04
C GLN A 103 54.04 -6.80 -31.24
N ILE A 104 54.36 -5.90 -32.18
CA ILE A 104 55.07 -6.22 -33.43
C ILE A 104 56.42 -6.93 -33.17
N ASP A 105 57.18 -6.48 -32.17
CA ASP A 105 58.49 -7.07 -31.81
C ASP A 105 58.40 -8.57 -31.42
N ILE A 106 57.29 -9.03 -30.82
CA ILE A 106 57.13 -10.42 -30.38
C ILE A 106 56.86 -11.33 -31.57
N GLU A 107 55.93 -10.95 -32.45
CA GLU A 107 55.73 -11.67 -33.71
C GLU A 107 56.96 -11.63 -34.62
N ALA A 108 57.68 -10.50 -34.67
CA ALA A 108 58.92 -10.39 -35.41
C ALA A 108 60.00 -11.32 -34.84
N SER A 109 60.15 -11.42 -33.52
CA SER A 109 61.07 -12.35 -32.87
C SER A 109 60.74 -13.81 -33.17
N LEU A 110 59.46 -14.18 -33.14
CA LEU A 110 59.05 -15.56 -33.42
C LEU A 110 59.15 -15.92 -34.92
N ARG A 111 58.82 -14.98 -35.82
CA ARG A 111 59.10 -15.13 -37.26
C ARG A 111 60.60 -15.19 -37.57
N GLY A 112 61.44 -14.53 -36.77
CA GLY A 112 62.90 -14.65 -36.82
C GLY A 112 63.34 -16.08 -36.52
N ARG A 113 62.95 -16.62 -35.36
CA ARG A 113 63.26 -18.03 -34.97
C ARG A 113 62.68 -19.06 -35.95
N GLN A 114 61.53 -18.80 -36.55
CA GLN A 114 60.97 -19.65 -37.62
C GLN A 114 61.85 -19.64 -38.88
N LYS A 115 62.42 -18.49 -39.26
CA LYS A 115 63.37 -18.41 -40.38
C LYS A 115 64.66 -19.14 -40.06
N GLU A 116 65.27 -18.86 -38.91
CA GLU A 116 66.49 -19.51 -38.41
C GLU A 116 66.35 -21.04 -38.44
N LEU A 117 65.23 -21.58 -37.95
CA LEU A 117 64.95 -23.02 -38.05
C LEU A 117 64.81 -23.49 -39.51
N SER A 118 64.07 -22.77 -40.36
CA SER A 118 63.87 -23.16 -41.76
C SER A 118 65.13 -23.06 -42.63
N GLU A 119 66.07 -22.20 -42.27
CA GLU A 119 67.38 -22.04 -42.92
C GLU A 119 68.29 -23.21 -42.52
N VAL A 120 68.33 -23.58 -41.23
CA VAL A 120 69.08 -24.74 -40.73
C VAL A 120 68.47 -26.08 -41.20
N GLU A 121 67.15 -26.18 -41.36
CA GLU A 121 66.51 -27.35 -41.97
C GLU A 121 66.84 -27.50 -43.46
N GLN A 122 67.06 -26.38 -44.18
CA GLN A 122 67.57 -26.40 -45.57
C GLN A 122 69.05 -26.81 -45.63
N GLU A 123 69.93 -26.23 -44.78
CA GLU A 123 71.33 -26.67 -44.63
C GLU A 123 71.40 -28.19 -44.40
N LEU A 124 70.58 -28.72 -43.48
CA LEU A 124 70.55 -30.13 -43.14
C LEU A 124 70.14 -30.99 -44.35
N ALA A 125 69.10 -30.60 -45.08
CA ALA A 125 68.61 -31.35 -46.24
C ALA A 125 69.64 -31.42 -47.38
N GLU A 126 70.44 -30.37 -47.59
CA GLU A 126 71.51 -30.38 -48.60
C GLU A 126 72.69 -31.27 -48.19
N VAL A 127 73.10 -31.22 -46.91
CA VAL A 127 74.15 -32.08 -46.36
C VAL A 127 73.71 -33.54 -46.37
N GLU A 128 72.47 -33.86 -45.96
CA GLU A 128 71.95 -35.24 -46.00
C GLU A 128 71.83 -35.78 -47.43
N ARG A 129 71.41 -34.95 -48.41
CA ARG A 129 71.35 -35.36 -49.82
C ARG A 129 72.73 -35.69 -50.38
N THR A 130 73.70 -34.78 -50.20
CA THR A 130 75.07 -34.98 -50.70
C THR A 130 75.77 -36.16 -50.03
N LEU A 131 75.57 -36.35 -48.71
CA LEU A 131 76.02 -37.52 -47.97
C LEU A 131 75.40 -38.82 -48.50
N ALA A 132 74.10 -38.84 -48.82
CA ALA A 132 73.43 -40.01 -49.39
C ALA A 132 73.93 -40.35 -50.81
N GLU A 133 74.14 -39.33 -51.66
CA GLU A 133 74.75 -39.48 -52.99
C GLU A 133 76.17 -40.10 -52.88
N LYS A 134 77.00 -39.59 -51.96
CA LYS A 134 78.37 -40.08 -51.73
C LYS A 134 78.39 -41.51 -51.17
N ARG A 135 77.54 -41.83 -50.17
CA ARG A 135 77.39 -43.19 -49.61
C ARG A 135 76.98 -44.20 -50.68
N SER A 136 75.93 -43.90 -51.45
CA SER A 136 75.44 -44.76 -52.52
C SER A 136 76.54 -45.08 -53.55
N ARG A 137 77.27 -44.06 -54.03
CA ARG A 137 78.40 -44.23 -54.94
C ARG A 137 79.54 -45.08 -54.34
N LEU A 138 79.85 -44.85 -53.07
CA LEU A 138 80.91 -45.54 -52.34
C LEU A 138 80.58 -47.02 -52.10
N ASP A 139 79.34 -47.36 -51.76
CA ASP A 139 78.93 -48.76 -51.56
C ASP A 139 78.83 -49.53 -52.89
N VAL A 140 78.38 -48.90 -53.97
CA VAL A 140 78.47 -49.47 -55.33
C VAL A 140 79.94 -49.78 -55.69
N LEU A 141 80.86 -48.83 -55.48
CA LEU A 141 82.29 -49.06 -55.76
C LEU A 141 82.88 -50.16 -54.88
N ARG A 142 82.53 -50.22 -53.59
CA ARG A 142 82.92 -51.32 -52.69
C ARG A 142 82.40 -52.67 -53.18
N GLN A 143 81.16 -52.76 -53.64
CA GLN A 143 80.60 -54.01 -54.18
C GLN A 143 81.36 -54.46 -55.44
N LEU A 144 81.51 -53.58 -56.43
CA LEU A 144 82.19 -53.91 -57.69
C LEU A 144 83.65 -54.36 -57.47
N ASN A 145 84.36 -53.72 -56.53
CA ASN A 145 85.72 -54.10 -56.16
C ASN A 145 85.75 -55.46 -55.41
N LYS A 146 84.80 -55.70 -54.48
CA LYS A 146 84.64 -56.99 -53.79
C LYS A 146 84.28 -58.15 -54.72
N GLU A 147 83.55 -57.88 -55.81
CA GLU A 147 83.21 -58.88 -56.82
C GLU A 147 84.35 -59.19 -57.81
N GLY A 148 85.47 -58.46 -57.74
CA GLY A 148 86.66 -58.70 -58.58
C GLY A 148 86.51 -58.24 -60.03
N GLU A 149 85.52 -57.41 -60.33
CA GLU A 149 85.27 -56.89 -61.68
C GLU A 149 86.53 -56.23 -62.27
N GLY A 150 86.81 -56.46 -63.55
CA GLY A 150 88.04 -56.02 -64.23
C GLY A 150 89.21 -57.01 -64.14
N LEU A 151 89.14 -58.01 -63.26
CA LEU A 151 90.02 -59.18 -63.33
C LEU A 151 89.54 -60.16 -64.41
N ALA A 152 90.43 -61.05 -64.89
CA ALA A 152 90.05 -62.12 -65.82
C ALA A 152 88.93 -63.02 -65.25
N GLN A 153 88.06 -63.55 -66.12
CA GLN A 153 86.87 -64.33 -65.72
C GLN A 153 87.18 -65.50 -64.78
N GLY A 154 88.30 -66.21 -64.99
CA GLY A 154 88.71 -67.28 -64.08
C GLY A 154 89.12 -66.74 -62.72
N SER A 155 89.90 -65.66 -62.67
CA SER A 155 90.27 -65.02 -61.40
C SER A 155 89.06 -64.47 -60.64
N GLN A 156 88.05 -63.93 -61.33
CA GLN A 156 86.75 -63.58 -60.73
C GLN A 156 86.04 -64.81 -60.15
N ALA A 157 85.97 -65.91 -60.92
CA ALA A 157 85.36 -67.15 -60.47
C ALA A 157 86.08 -67.70 -59.22
N VAL A 158 87.41 -67.67 -59.17
CA VAL A 158 88.20 -68.07 -57.99
C VAL A 158 87.84 -67.20 -56.78
N LEU A 159 87.85 -65.87 -56.91
CA LEU A 159 87.49 -64.96 -55.81
C LEU A 159 86.05 -65.17 -55.29
N LYS A 160 85.13 -65.58 -56.17
CA LYS A 160 83.75 -65.95 -55.81
C LYS A 160 83.61 -67.38 -55.24
N GLY A 161 84.70 -68.16 -55.15
CA GLY A 161 84.72 -69.52 -54.58
C GLY A 161 84.54 -70.66 -55.60
N VAL A 162 84.59 -70.34 -56.89
CA VAL A 162 84.34 -71.20 -58.06
C VAL A 162 82.97 -71.89 -58.06
N ASP A 163 82.84 -72.95 -57.25
CA ASP A 163 81.67 -73.83 -57.13
C ASP A 163 81.14 -73.90 -55.70
N ASP A 164 82.03 -73.69 -54.73
CA ASP A 164 81.89 -74.08 -53.33
C ASP A 164 82.58 -72.99 -52.49
N PRO A 165 81.88 -71.87 -52.23
CA PRO A 165 82.46 -70.74 -51.54
C PRO A 165 82.81 -71.06 -50.08
N GLU A 166 82.25 -72.10 -49.48
CA GLU A 166 82.59 -72.47 -48.11
C GLU A 166 83.93 -73.22 -48.08
N LYS A 167 84.14 -74.20 -48.97
CA LYS A 167 85.44 -74.88 -49.09
C LYS A 167 86.58 -73.92 -49.45
N PHE A 168 86.38 -73.03 -50.43
CA PHE A 168 87.49 -72.28 -51.03
C PHE A 168 87.77 -70.90 -50.42
N ARG A 169 86.83 -70.26 -49.71
CA ARG A 169 87.10 -68.96 -49.04
C ARG A 169 88.19 -69.04 -47.97
N GLY A 170 88.33 -70.19 -47.30
CA GLY A 170 89.40 -70.40 -46.32
C GLY A 170 90.78 -70.29 -46.96
N ALA A 171 90.99 -71.01 -48.07
CA ALA A 171 92.27 -71.15 -48.76
C ALA A 171 92.68 -69.96 -49.65
N ILE A 172 91.78 -69.00 -49.89
CA ILE A 172 92.06 -67.80 -50.69
C ILE A 172 92.41 -66.63 -49.75
N ALA A 173 93.48 -65.90 -50.08
CA ALA A 173 93.85 -64.66 -49.39
C ALA A 173 93.32 -63.40 -50.13
N GLY A 174 93.03 -63.50 -51.43
CA GLY A 174 92.37 -62.44 -52.22
C GLY A 174 93.09 -62.13 -53.53
N SER A 175 92.68 -61.07 -54.22
CA SER A 175 93.40 -60.58 -55.40
C SER A 175 94.75 -60.00 -54.96
N LEU A 176 95.83 -60.30 -55.70
CA LEU A 176 97.13 -59.67 -55.50
C LEU A 176 96.99 -58.14 -55.50
N VAL A 177 96.22 -57.61 -56.46
CA VAL A 177 96.01 -56.17 -56.66
C VAL A 177 95.23 -55.54 -55.51
N ALA A 178 94.31 -56.27 -54.87
CA ALA A 178 93.60 -55.77 -53.69
C ALA A 178 94.52 -55.63 -52.47
N GLN A 179 95.59 -56.44 -52.40
CA GLN A 179 96.58 -56.42 -51.31
C GLN A 179 97.74 -55.43 -51.54
N LEU A 180 97.86 -54.82 -52.73
CA LEU A 180 98.82 -53.75 -52.98
C LEU A 180 98.17 -52.38 -52.69
N ASP A 181 98.93 -51.48 -52.05
CA ASP A 181 98.61 -50.06 -51.96
C ASP A 181 99.58 -49.28 -52.85
N VAL A 182 99.08 -48.38 -53.70
CA VAL A 182 99.87 -47.72 -54.75
C VAL A 182 99.58 -46.22 -54.72
N ASP A 183 100.62 -45.39 -54.84
CA ASP A 183 100.47 -43.94 -55.02
C ASP A 183 99.66 -43.68 -56.30
N SER A 184 98.55 -42.93 -56.20
CA SER A 184 97.55 -42.81 -57.26
C SER A 184 98.11 -42.27 -58.58
N LYS A 185 99.22 -41.52 -58.54
CA LYS A 185 99.92 -41.01 -59.71
C LYS A 185 100.68 -42.09 -60.51
N PHE A 186 100.98 -43.23 -59.89
CA PHE A 186 101.80 -44.30 -60.45
C PHE A 186 101.00 -45.58 -60.78
N ILE A 187 99.68 -45.59 -60.54
CA ILE A 187 98.80 -46.73 -60.83
C ILE A 187 98.95 -47.24 -62.29
N PRO A 188 98.85 -46.41 -63.35
CA PRO A 188 98.94 -46.91 -64.73
C PRO A 188 100.30 -47.56 -65.04
N ALA A 189 101.39 -47.01 -64.50
CA ALA A 189 102.74 -47.52 -64.66
C ALA A 189 102.93 -48.90 -64.01
N ILE A 190 102.40 -49.06 -62.78
CA ILE A 190 102.52 -50.31 -62.01
C ILE A 190 101.58 -51.39 -62.57
N GLU A 191 100.41 -51.03 -63.10
CA GLU A 191 99.53 -51.96 -63.81
C GLU A 191 100.17 -52.48 -65.10
N ALA A 192 100.76 -51.59 -65.90
CA ALA A 192 101.45 -51.97 -67.13
C ALA A 192 102.64 -52.90 -66.85
N ALA A 193 103.38 -52.65 -65.75
CA ALA A 193 104.50 -53.47 -65.31
C ALA A 193 104.08 -54.83 -64.71
N LEU A 194 102.93 -54.91 -64.02
CA LEU A 194 102.37 -56.18 -63.57
C LEU A 194 101.78 -57.00 -64.72
N GLY A 195 101.17 -56.34 -65.71
CA GLY A 195 100.60 -56.96 -66.90
C GLY A 195 99.66 -58.12 -66.55
N ARG A 196 99.89 -59.30 -67.12
CA ARG A 196 99.11 -60.52 -66.83
C ARG A 196 99.07 -60.90 -65.33
N ASN A 197 100.04 -60.48 -64.54
CA ASN A 197 100.12 -60.79 -63.10
C ASN A 197 99.12 -59.95 -62.28
N LEU A 198 98.57 -58.87 -62.85
CA LEU A 198 97.45 -58.10 -62.29
C LEU A 198 96.23 -59.01 -62.02
N HIS A 199 96.04 -60.07 -62.81
CA HIS A 199 94.96 -61.04 -62.62
C HIS A 199 95.27 -62.14 -61.60
N ALA A 200 96.37 -62.06 -60.83
CA ALA A 200 96.73 -63.09 -59.88
C ALA A 200 95.85 -63.09 -58.61
N VAL A 201 95.40 -64.27 -58.20
CA VAL A 201 94.74 -64.52 -56.91
C VAL A 201 95.72 -65.22 -55.98
N VAL A 202 95.94 -64.63 -54.81
CA VAL A 202 96.79 -65.15 -53.74
C VAL A 202 96.07 -66.29 -53.02
N LEU A 203 96.72 -67.44 -52.94
CA LEU A 203 96.30 -68.59 -52.13
C LEU A 203 97.11 -68.66 -50.85
N LYS A 204 96.50 -69.23 -49.80
CA LYS A 204 97.16 -69.60 -48.54
C LYS A 204 97.69 -71.02 -48.61
N ASP A 205 96.92 -71.92 -49.21
CA ASP A 205 97.18 -73.37 -49.18
C ASP A 205 97.49 -73.90 -50.59
N GLU A 206 98.58 -74.65 -50.74
CA GLU A 206 99.03 -75.20 -52.02
C GLU A 206 98.07 -76.24 -52.60
N GLU A 207 97.53 -77.12 -51.74
CA GLU A 207 96.60 -78.20 -52.13
C GLU A 207 95.34 -77.67 -52.84
N ALA A 208 94.89 -76.47 -52.47
CA ALA A 208 93.74 -75.83 -53.09
C ALA A 208 93.97 -75.45 -54.56
N ALA A 209 95.22 -75.20 -54.98
CA ALA A 209 95.53 -74.73 -56.34
C ALA A 209 95.18 -75.78 -57.40
N ALA A 210 95.51 -77.05 -57.16
CA ALA A 210 95.20 -78.15 -58.07
C ALA A 210 93.68 -78.35 -58.20
N ASP A 211 92.97 -78.30 -57.08
CA ASP A 211 91.52 -78.46 -57.00
C ASP A 211 90.79 -77.31 -57.73
N ILE A 212 91.24 -76.06 -57.53
CA ILE A 212 90.74 -74.87 -58.23
C ILE A 212 90.96 -74.98 -59.74
N ILE A 213 92.16 -75.34 -60.21
CA ILE A 213 92.46 -75.49 -61.66
C ILE A 213 91.58 -76.59 -62.27
N ALA A 214 91.40 -77.72 -61.59
CA ALA A 214 90.54 -78.80 -62.04
C ALA A 214 89.07 -78.34 -62.18
N ARG A 215 88.57 -77.53 -61.24
CA ARG A 215 87.21 -76.96 -61.26
C ARG A 215 87.02 -75.94 -62.38
N LEU A 216 87.93 -74.98 -62.53
CA LEU A 216 87.93 -74.00 -63.62
C LEU A 216 87.91 -74.70 -64.99
N LYS A 217 88.74 -75.73 -65.17
CA LYS A 217 88.77 -76.55 -66.41
C LYS A 217 87.47 -77.32 -66.62
N LYS A 218 86.92 -77.96 -65.58
CA LYS A 218 85.67 -78.73 -65.64
C LYS A 218 84.46 -77.89 -66.06
N LYS A 219 84.34 -76.66 -65.55
CA LYS A 219 83.23 -75.74 -65.86
C LYS A 219 83.53 -74.69 -66.95
N LYS A 220 84.74 -74.70 -67.54
CA LYS A 220 85.19 -73.74 -68.57
C LYS A 220 85.12 -72.27 -68.13
N LEU A 221 85.37 -71.99 -66.85
CA LEU A 221 85.20 -70.66 -66.22
C LEU A 221 86.31 -69.65 -66.57
N GLY A 222 86.94 -69.77 -67.74
CA GLY A 222 88.06 -68.93 -68.16
C GLY A 222 89.41 -69.28 -67.53
N GLN A 223 90.40 -68.42 -67.73
CA GLN A 223 91.75 -68.55 -67.17
C GLN A 223 91.88 -67.75 -65.87
N ALA A 224 92.63 -68.29 -64.91
CA ALA A 224 93.00 -67.63 -63.67
C ALA A 224 94.53 -67.72 -63.48
N ALA A 225 95.15 -66.66 -62.98
CA ALA A 225 96.50 -66.74 -62.44
C ALA A 225 96.38 -67.03 -60.92
N LEU A 226 97.03 -68.10 -60.46
CA LEU A 226 97.08 -68.47 -59.05
C LEU A 226 98.49 -68.25 -58.51
N LEU A 227 98.58 -67.64 -57.35
CA LEU A 227 99.83 -67.23 -56.71
C LEU A 227 99.93 -67.89 -55.33
N MET A 228 100.99 -68.70 -55.16
CA MET A 228 101.32 -69.39 -53.92
C MET A 228 102.62 -68.81 -53.37
N PRO A 229 102.59 -68.01 -52.28
CA PRO A 229 103.80 -67.40 -51.71
C PRO A 229 104.91 -68.41 -51.39
N GLN A 230 104.56 -69.63 -50.99
CA GLN A 230 105.46 -70.73 -50.65
C GLN A 230 106.37 -71.16 -51.81
N LEU A 231 105.90 -71.03 -53.05
CA LEU A 231 106.67 -71.35 -54.26
C LEU A 231 107.56 -70.18 -54.72
N THR A 232 107.42 -69.00 -54.11
CA THR A 232 108.22 -67.81 -54.42
C THR A 232 109.53 -67.88 -53.64
N ARG A 233 110.63 -68.16 -54.33
CA ARG A 233 111.96 -68.12 -53.72
C ARG A 233 112.33 -66.67 -53.39
N PRO A 234 112.97 -66.38 -52.24
CA PRO A 234 113.59 -65.08 -52.04
C PRO A 234 114.66 -64.88 -53.12
N SER A 235 114.55 -63.81 -53.90
CA SER A 235 115.65 -63.40 -54.76
C SER A 235 116.84 -63.02 -53.90
N GLN A 236 118.04 -63.46 -54.27
CA GLN A 236 119.25 -62.77 -53.83
C GLN A 236 119.18 -61.35 -54.37
N ASP A 237 119.53 -60.34 -53.57
CA ASP A 237 119.54 -58.95 -54.01
C ASP A 237 120.61 -58.77 -55.10
N PRO A 238 120.25 -58.42 -56.36
CA PRO A 238 121.21 -57.79 -57.24
C PRO A 238 121.55 -56.43 -56.62
N ALA A 239 122.84 -56.11 -56.48
CA ALA A 239 123.26 -54.84 -55.89
C ALA A 239 122.53 -53.67 -56.57
N ARG A 240 121.78 -52.89 -55.76
CA ARG A 240 120.81 -51.92 -56.26
C ARG A 240 121.52 -50.81 -57.04
N LYS A 241 121.49 -50.89 -58.37
CA LYS A 241 121.98 -49.82 -59.25
C LYS A 241 121.26 -48.51 -58.92
N ASP A 242 121.98 -47.39 -59.09
CA ASP A 242 121.37 -46.08 -59.11
C ASP A 242 120.24 -46.01 -60.15
N LEU A 243 119.23 -45.18 -59.88
CA LEU A 243 118.12 -44.98 -60.80
C LEU A 243 118.66 -44.37 -62.11
N PRO A 244 118.40 -44.99 -63.27
CA PRO A 244 119.02 -44.54 -64.52
C PRO A 244 118.51 -43.15 -64.93
N ALA A 245 119.35 -42.39 -65.63
CA ALA A 245 119.08 -41.01 -66.00
C ALA A 245 117.72 -40.85 -66.74
N GLY A 246 116.87 -39.97 -66.22
CA GLY A 246 115.49 -39.76 -66.69
C GLY A 246 114.41 -40.53 -65.90
N GLY A 247 114.79 -41.51 -65.08
CA GLY A 247 113.84 -42.22 -64.21
C GLY A 247 113.27 -41.31 -63.11
N LEU A 248 111.98 -41.47 -62.82
CA LEU A 248 111.24 -40.80 -61.74
C LEU A 248 111.30 -41.58 -60.41
N ALA A 249 111.21 -42.90 -60.48
CA ALA A 249 111.23 -43.81 -59.32
C ALA A 249 111.46 -45.27 -59.76
N TRP A 250 111.87 -46.14 -58.84
CA TRP A 250 111.65 -47.58 -59.00
C TRP A 250 110.19 -47.91 -58.69
N ALA A 251 109.59 -48.87 -59.40
CA ALA A 251 108.20 -49.27 -59.16
C ALA A 251 107.96 -49.80 -57.73
N THR A 252 108.96 -50.45 -57.13
CA THR A 252 108.92 -50.90 -55.72
C THR A 252 108.87 -49.77 -54.70
N ASP A 253 109.29 -48.55 -55.04
CA ASP A 253 109.30 -47.40 -54.12
C ASP A 253 107.98 -46.60 -54.17
N LYS A 254 107.02 -47.01 -55.02
CA LYS A 254 105.72 -46.36 -55.23
C LYS A 254 104.52 -47.27 -54.94
N LEU A 255 104.78 -48.40 -54.30
CA LEU A 255 103.78 -49.31 -53.77
C LEU A 255 104.19 -49.80 -52.38
N ALA A 256 103.20 -50.13 -51.55
CA ALA A 256 103.36 -50.94 -50.35
C ALA A 256 102.73 -52.32 -50.58
N ALA A 257 103.33 -53.36 -49.98
CA ALA A 257 102.87 -54.74 -50.07
C ALA A 257 103.02 -55.43 -48.71
N PRO A 258 102.15 -56.40 -48.36
CA PRO A 258 102.33 -57.23 -47.16
C PRO A 258 103.66 -57.99 -47.19
N PRO A 259 104.30 -58.26 -46.03
CA PRO A 259 105.61 -58.92 -45.98
C PRO A 259 105.61 -60.33 -46.60
N ALA A 260 104.45 -61.01 -46.64
CA ALA A 260 104.28 -62.30 -47.32
C ALA A 260 104.32 -62.22 -48.87
N LEU A 261 104.16 -61.02 -49.45
CA LEU A 261 104.17 -60.76 -50.89
C LEU A 261 105.37 -59.93 -51.34
N GLU A 262 106.08 -59.27 -50.42
CA GLU A 262 107.24 -58.43 -50.73
C GLU A 262 108.31 -59.13 -51.59
N PRO A 263 108.67 -60.42 -51.36
CA PRO A 263 109.64 -61.12 -52.21
C PRO A 263 109.19 -61.25 -53.68
N LEU A 264 107.90 -61.53 -53.90
CA LEU A 264 107.32 -61.59 -55.24
C LEU A 264 107.30 -60.22 -55.90
N VAL A 265 106.87 -59.20 -55.15
CA VAL A 265 106.81 -57.81 -55.63
C VAL A 265 108.20 -57.32 -56.05
N ARG A 266 109.23 -57.61 -55.27
CA ARG A 266 110.64 -57.39 -55.64
C ARG A 266 111.04 -58.20 -56.89
N GLN A 267 110.64 -59.46 -57.01
CA GLN A 267 110.94 -60.29 -58.19
C GLN A 267 110.28 -59.77 -59.48
N LEU A 268 109.03 -59.29 -59.41
CA LEU A 268 108.26 -58.79 -60.55
C LEU A 268 108.61 -57.34 -60.93
N LEU A 269 108.76 -56.46 -59.94
CA LEU A 269 108.86 -55.00 -60.14
C LEU A 269 110.20 -54.38 -59.73
N GLY A 270 111.08 -55.12 -59.05
CA GLY A 270 112.39 -54.63 -58.56
C GLY A 270 113.42 -54.29 -59.65
N SER A 271 113.13 -54.62 -60.91
CA SER A 271 113.92 -54.17 -62.08
C SER A 271 113.13 -53.22 -63.00
N VAL A 272 112.06 -52.58 -62.49
CA VAL A 272 111.20 -51.69 -63.28
C VAL A 272 111.42 -50.25 -62.84
N ALA A 273 112.01 -49.45 -63.72
CA ALA A 273 112.13 -48.00 -63.55
C ALA A 273 110.93 -47.29 -64.21
N ILE A 274 110.35 -46.31 -63.54
CA ILE A 274 109.22 -45.52 -64.05
C ILE A 274 109.74 -44.20 -64.64
N PHE A 275 109.25 -43.83 -65.82
CA PHE A 275 109.55 -42.59 -66.55
C PHE A 275 108.28 -41.75 -66.75
N SER A 276 108.43 -40.46 -67.08
CA SER A 276 107.30 -39.60 -67.45
C SER A 276 106.76 -39.91 -68.84
N ASP A 277 107.64 -40.24 -69.79
CA ASP A 277 107.33 -40.37 -71.22
C ASP A 277 108.05 -41.57 -71.86
N LEU A 278 107.41 -42.13 -72.90
CA LEU A 278 107.87 -43.29 -73.66
C LEU A 278 109.18 -43.02 -74.40
N GLN A 279 109.43 -41.79 -74.89
CA GLN A 279 110.70 -41.50 -75.58
C GLN A 279 111.90 -41.62 -74.63
N GLN A 280 111.75 -41.16 -73.39
CA GLN A 280 112.79 -41.27 -72.37
C GLN A 280 113.05 -42.73 -71.99
N ALA A 281 111.99 -43.53 -71.80
CA ALA A 281 112.10 -44.96 -71.55
C ALA A 281 112.80 -45.69 -72.72
N LEU A 282 112.42 -45.42 -73.97
CA LEU A 282 113.04 -46.01 -75.16
C LEU A 282 114.52 -45.61 -75.32
N GLN A 283 114.89 -44.38 -74.97
CA GLN A 283 116.29 -43.93 -75.00
C GLN A 283 117.11 -44.57 -73.88
N CYS A 284 116.56 -44.68 -72.68
CA CYS A 284 117.21 -45.36 -71.56
C CYS A 284 117.41 -46.86 -71.83
N LYS A 285 116.40 -47.52 -72.42
CA LYS A 285 116.43 -48.96 -72.74
C LYS A 285 117.60 -49.38 -73.63
N LYS A 286 118.09 -48.49 -74.50
CA LYS A 286 119.28 -48.72 -75.34
C LYS A 286 120.59 -48.81 -74.55
N HIS A 287 120.64 -48.20 -73.36
CA HIS A 287 121.83 -48.12 -72.51
C HIS A 287 121.79 -49.13 -71.36
N GLU A 288 120.60 -49.38 -70.79
CA GLU A 288 120.36 -50.39 -69.74
C GLU A 288 119.39 -51.49 -70.25
N PRO A 289 119.84 -52.38 -71.15
CA PRO A 289 118.97 -53.41 -71.74
C PRO A 289 118.46 -54.43 -70.71
N ALA A 290 119.15 -54.61 -69.57
CA ALA A 290 118.75 -55.53 -68.50
C ALA A 290 117.52 -55.07 -67.70
N LEU A 291 117.20 -53.77 -67.72
CA LEU A 291 116.06 -53.21 -67.00
C LEU A 291 114.77 -53.30 -67.83
N ALA A 292 113.65 -53.38 -67.13
CA ALA A 292 112.31 -53.12 -67.68
C ALA A 292 111.89 -51.69 -67.29
N MET A 293 110.99 -51.09 -68.05
CA MET A 293 110.66 -49.66 -67.92
C MET A 293 109.16 -49.43 -68.09
N ALA A 294 108.56 -48.56 -67.29
CA ALA A 294 107.14 -48.20 -67.38
C ALA A 294 106.98 -46.68 -67.49
N THR A 295 105.88 -46.21 -68.09
CA THR A 295 105.56 -44.77 -68.17
C THR A 295 104.37 -44.42 -67.28
N LEU A 296 104.23 -43.14 -66.90
CA LEU A 296 103.04 -42.65 -66.20
C LEU A 296 101.74 -42.81 -67.02
N ALA A 297 101.83 -42.91 -68.35
CA ALA A 297 100.69 -43.19 -69.23
C ALA A 297 100.28 -44.69 -69.25
N GLY A 298 101.16 -45.58 -68.78
CA GLY A 298 100.91 -47.02 -68.74
C GLY A 298 101.41 -47.78 -69.98
N GLU A 299 102.42 -47.27 -70.70
CA GLU A 299 103.24 -48.12 -71.55
C GLU A 299 104.28 -48.89 -70.71
N PHE A 300 104.67 -50.08 -71.17
CA PHE A 300 105.67 -50.92 -70.54
C PHE A 300 106.64 -51.52 -71.55
N ILE A 301 107.94 -51.45 -71.26
CA ILE A 301 109.02 -52.02 -72.06
C ILE A 301 109.65 -53.16 -71.25
N SER A 302 109.55 -54.39 -71.76
CA SER A 302 110.05 -55.57 -71.05
C SER A 302 111.59 -55.65 -71.05
N ARG A 303 112.16 -56.60 -70.28
CA ARG A 303 113.62 -56.83 -70.28
C ARG A 303 114.12 -57.24 -71.67
N GLU A 304 113.31 -57.98 -72.42
CA GLU A 304 113.54 -58.46 -73.78
C GLU A 304 113.38 -57.36 -74.84
N GLY A 305 112.95 -56.15 -74.46
CA GLY A 305 112.74 -55.02 -75.38
C GLY A 305 111.38 -55.01 -76.08
N ILE A 306 110.43 -55.86 -75.67
CA ILE A 306 109.07 -55.84 -76.20
C ILE A 306 108.34 -54.63 -75.60
N VAL A 307 107.79 -53.77 -76.45
CA VAL A 307 106.98 -52.60 -76.04
C VAL A 307 105.51 -53.00 -76.02
N PHE A 308 104.88 -52.85 -74.87
CA PHE A 308 103.46 -52.99 -74.63
C PHE A 308 102.87 -51.59 -74.43
N GLY A 309 101.92 -51.20 -75.28
CA GLY A 309 101.28 -49.89 -75.20
C GLY A 309 100.06 -49.83 -76.10
N GLY A 310 99.13 -48.94 -75.79
CA GLY A 310 97.86 -48.78 -76.50
C GLY A 310 96.70 -48.52 -75.54
N SER A 311 95.80 -47.61 -75.94
CA SER A 311 94.55 -47.34 -75.24
C SER A 311 93.47 -48.35 -75.66
N SER A 312 92.67 -48.79 -74.69
CA SER A 312 91.33 -49.31 -74.95
C SER A 312 90.34 -48.21 -74.59
N GLU A 313 89.51 -47.77 -75.54
CA GLU A 313 88.49 -46.74 -75.30
C GLU A 313 87.38 -47.21 -74.31
N ALA A 314 87.34 -48.51 -74.02
CA ALA A 314 86.47 -49.13 -73.01
C ALA A 314 87.25 -49.65 -71.79
N ARG A 315 88.27 -48.91 -71.32
CA ARG A 315 89.00 -49.24 -70.06
C ARG A 315 88.07 -49.00 -68.86
N ALA A 316 87.35 -50.04 -68.44
CA ALA A 316 86.67 -50.07 -67.15
C ALA A 316 87.69 -49.76 -66.04
N SER A 317 87.31 -48.89 -65.09
CA SER A 317 88.25 -48.38 -64.09
C SER A 317 88.89 -49.51 -63.29
N SER A 318 90.20 -49.44 -63.13
CA SER A 318 90.96 -50.55 -62.59
C SER A 318 90.69 -50.76 -61.10
N MET A 319 91.05 -51.95 -60.60
CA MET A 319 90.86 -52.33 -59.21
C MET A 319 91.63 -51.40 -58.24
N LEU A 320 92.80 -50.90 -58.65
CA LEU A 320 93.57 -49.90 -57.89
C LEU A 320 92.93 -48.52 -57.94
N GLU A 321 92.52 -48.05 -59.12
CA GLU A 321 91.85 -46.75 -59.29
C GLU A 321 90.56 -46.67 -58.45
N ARG A 322 89.75 -47.74 -58.47
CA ARG A 322 88.56 -47.85 -57.62
C ARG A 322 88.91 -47.97 -56.14
N LYS A 323 89.99 -48.66 -55.76
CA LYS A 323 90.47 -48.72 -54.37
C LYS A 323 90.85 -47.33 -53.84
N ALA A 324 91.55 -46.53 -54.63
CA ALA A 324 91.87 -45.13 -54.30
C ALA A 324 90.59 -44.27 -54.21
N GLN A 325 89.68 -44.35 -55.18
CA GLN A 325 88.41 -43.62 -55.16
C GLN A 325 87.53 -43.98 -53.95
N ILE A 326 87.50 -45.25 -53.53
CA ILE A 326 86.79 -45.66 -52.30
C ILE A 326 87.44 -45.04 -51.05
N ALA A 327 88.77 -44.97 -50.99
CA ALA A 327 89.48 -44.38 -49.86
C ALA A 327 89.28 -42.86 -49.75
N ASP A 328 89.17 -42.15 -50.87
CA ASP A 328 88.92 -40.71 -50.87
C ASP A 328 87.44 -40.38 -50.64
N LEU A 329 86.50 -41.10 -51.29
CA LEU A 329 85.06 -40.97 -51.00
C LEU A 329 84.73 -41.29 -49.53
N ALA A 330 85.46 -42.20 -48.88
CA ALA A 330 85.28 -42.50 -47.46
C ALA A 330 85.71 -41.35 -46.53
N LYS A 331 86.70 -40.53 -46.93
CA LYS A 331 87.08 -39.32 -46.20
C LYS A 331 86.02 -38.23 -46.36
N GLU A 332 85.51 -38.04 -47.59
CA GLU A 332 84.43 -37.10 -47.87
C GLU A 332 83.14 -37.47 -47.12
N GLU A 333 82.79 -38.75 -47.08
CA GLU A 333 81.61 -39.27 -46.36
C GLU A 333 81.73 -39.05 -44.84
N ALA A 334 82.90 -39.31 -44.25
CA ALA A 334 83.16 -39.04 -42.85
C ALA A 334 83.13 -37.54 -42.50
N ALA A 335 83.61 -36.67 -43.41
CA ALA A 335 83.54 -35.22 -43.23
C ALA A 335 82.09 -34.70 -43.27
N LEU A 336 81.31 -35.10 -44.28
CA LEU A 336 79.89 -34.76 -44.40
C LEU A 336 79.05 -35.31 -43.24
N ALA A 337 79.41 -36.47 -42.68
CA ALA A 337 78.74 -37.02 -41.51
C ALA A 337 78.96 -36.16 -40.25
N GLY A 338 80.17 -35.64 -40.05
CA GLY A 338 80.47 -34.69 -38.96
C GLY A 338 79.82 -33.32 -39.17
N GLU A 339 79.76 -32.84 -40.41
CA GLU A 339 79.03 -31.61 -40.77
C GLU A 339 77.54 -31.74 -40.46
N ARG A 340 76.89 -32.83 -40.91
CA ARG A 340 75.49 -33.18 -40.58
C ARG A 340 75.24 -33.13 -39.07
N ASP A 341 76.11 -33.74 -38.26
CA ASP A 341 75.93 -33.78 -36.80
C ASP A 341 76.04 -32.39 -36.15
N SER A 342 76.84 -31.49 -36.73
CA SER A 342 76.87 -30.08 -36.30
C SER A 342 75.59 -29.32 -36.67
N VAL A 343 75.01 -29.56 -37.86
CA VAL A 343 73.77 -28.92 -38.31
C VAL A 343 72.54 -29.48 -37.57
N LEU A 344 72.52 -30.78 -37.26
CA LEU A 344 71.52 -31.40 -36.39
C LEU A 344 71.48 -30.75 -35.00
N ALA A 345 72.64 -30.48 -34.41
CA ALA A 345 72.73 -29.79 -33.12
C ALA A 345 72.15 -28.35 -33.20
N LYS A 346 72.51 -27.58 -34.24
CA LYS A 346 71.92 -26.25 -34.49
C LYS A 346 70.39 -26.31 -34.62
N ARG A 347 69.86 -27.31 -35.36
CA ARG A 347 68.41 -27.48 -35.59
C ARG A 347 67.69 -27.67 -34.26
N ASP A 348 68.21 -28.54 -33.39
CA ASP A 348 67.54 -28.88 -32.14
C ASP A 348 67.62 -27.72 -31.13
N GLU A 349 68.70 -26.93 -31.14
CA GLU A 349 68.79 -25.66 -30.39
C GLU A 349 67.79 -24.61 -30.91
N ALA A 350 67.74 -24.37 -32.23
CA ALA A 350 66.80 -23.44 -32.86
C ALA A 350 65.33 -23.83 -32.62
N LYS A 351 65.03 -25.13 -32.70
CA LYS A 351 63.70 -25.67 -32.42
C LYS A 351 63.30 -25.51 -30.96
N ALA A 352 64.18 -25.83 -30.01
CA ALA A 352 63.91 -25.61 -28.59
C ALA A 352 63.67 -24.13 -28.27
N ALA A 353 64.47 -23.23 -28.86
CA ALA A 353 64.29 -21.79 -28.73
C ALA A 353 62.95 -21.30 -29.32
N LEU A 354 62.50 -21.88 -30.43
CA LEU A 354 61.19 -21.58 -31.03
C LEU A 354 60.02 -22.10 -30.17
N GLU A 355 60.12 -23.32 -29.63
CA GLU A 355 59.09 -23.90 -28.76
C GLU A 355 58.90 -23.05 -27.48
N ILE A 356 60.00 -22.67 -26.80
CA ILE A 356 59.98 -21.78 -25.63
C ILE A 356 59.38 -20.41 -25.99
N ALA A 357 59.79 -19.81 -27.11
CA ALA A 357 59.22 -18.53 -27.56
C ALA A 357 57.70 -18.62 -27.83
N SER A 358 57.22 -19.75 -28.35
CA SER A 358 55.79 -19.98 -28.62
C SER A 358 54.96 -20.16 -27.35
N GLN A 359 55.55 -20.74 -26.29
CA GLN A 359 54.90 -20.88 -24.98
C GLN A 359 54.77 -19.51 -24.31
N LEU A 360 55.86 -18.74 -24.24
CA LEU A 360 55.87 -17.39 -23.68
C LEU A 360 54.94 -16.43 -24.45
N GLN A 361 54.78 -16.59 -25.78
CA GLN A 361 53.80 -15.79 -26.54
C GLN A 361 52.35 -16.12 -26.13
N ARG A 362 52.02 -17.40 -25.87
CA ARG A 362 50.68 -17.80 -25.40
C ARG A 362 50.37 -17.19 -24.03
N GLU A 363 51.28 -17.38 -23.06
CA GLU A 363 51.17 -16.81 -21.72
C GLU A 363 51.02 -15.28 -21.75
N PHE A 364 51.80 -14.59 -22.60
CA PHE A 364 51.65 -13.16 -22.83
C PHE A 364 50.26 -12.81 -23.37
N SER A 365 49.76 -13.53 -24.38
CA SER A 365 48.45 -13.27 -24.98
C SER A 365 47.27 -13.55 -24.04
N GLU A 366 47.42 -14.51 -23.12
CA GLU A 366 46.46 -14.83 -22.08
C GLU A 366 46.46 -13.75 -20.98
N ALA A 367 47.65 -13.25 -20.59
CA ALA A 367 47.79 -12.12 -19.69
C ALA A 367 47.17 -10.83 -20.28
N GLU A 368 47.41 -10.51 -21.56
CA GLU A 368 46.77 -9.35 -22.22
C GLU A 368 45.25 -9.48 -22.21
N ARG A 369 44.71 -10.64 -22.61
CA ARG A 369 43.26 -10.90 -22.58
C ARG A 369 42.67 -10.79 -21.17
N ARG A 370 43.36 -11.27 -20.13
CA ARG A 370 42.87 -11.15 -18.75
C ARG A 370 42.91 -9.70 -18.27
N ILE A 371 43.95 -8.94 -18.60
CA ILE A 371 44.05 -7.50 -18.30
C ILE A 371 42.91 -6.72 -18.96
N ASP A 372 42.61 -6.97 -20.24
CA ASP A 372 41.56 -6.23 -20.94
C ASP A 372 40.14 -6.63 -20.50
N ASN A 373 39.92 -7.90 -20.13
CA ASN A 373 38.69 -8.33 -19.47
C ASN A 373 38.51 -7.60 -18.11
N LEU A 374 39.52 -7.62 -17.24
CA LEU A 374 39.49 -6.93 -15.94
C LEU A 374 39.31 -5.41 -16.09
N ARG A 375 39.93 -4.79 -17.11
CA ARG A 375 39.69 -3.37 -17.47
C ARG A 375 38.23 -3.13 -17.88
N SER A 376 37.61 -4.04 -18.63
CA SER A 376 36.20 -3.93 -19.02
C SER A 376 35.26 -4.07 -17.81
N GLU A 377 35.57 -4.99 -16.89
CA GLU A 377 34.87 -5.19 -15.62
C GLU A 377 34.99 -3.95 -14.73
N LYS A 378 36.21 -3.42 -14.55
CA LYS A 378 36.48 -2.16 -13.84
C LYS A 378 35.71 -0.98 -14.45
N ASN A 379 35.79 -0.79 -15.76
CA ASN A 379 35.08 0.29 -16.46
C ASN A 379 33.54 0.17 -16.32
N ALA A 380 33.00 -1.04 -16.12
CA ALA A 380 31.58 -1.24 -15.83
C ALA A 380 31.23 -0.84 -14.39
N LEU A 381 32.05 -1.22 -13.40
CA LEU A 381 31.86 -0.82 -12.00
C LEU A 381 32.07 0.69 -11.78
N GLU A 382 33.01 1.33 -12.47
CA GLU A 382 33.19 2.79 -12.43
C GLU A 382 31.96 3.55 -12.96
N ARG A 383 31.26 3.00 -13.96
CA ARG A 383 29.97 3.55 -14.43
C ARG A 383 28.86 3.34 -13.41
N GLN A 384 28.85 2.21 -12.68
CA GLN A 384 27.91 1.98 -11.59
C GLN A 384 28.16 2.93 -10.41
N LEU A 385 29.43 3.21 -10.07
CA LEU A 385 29.81 4.23 -9.09
C LEU A 385 29.32 5.62 -9.49
N ALA A 386 29.55 6.04 -10.74
CA ALA A 386 29.07 7.32 -11.23
C ALA A 386 27.53 7.45 -11.20
N ALA A 387 26.81 6.37 -11.52
CA ALA A 387 25.35 6.33 -11.41
C ALA A 387 24.86 6.34 -9.96
N ALA A 388 25.55 5.65 -9.05
CA ALA A 388 25.25 5.67 -7.62
C ALA A 388 25.48 7.08 -7.04
N ASP A 389 26.57 7.76 -7.39
CA ASP A 389 26.87 9.13 -6.96
C ASP A 389 25.82 10.13 -7.45
N GLN A 390 25.34 9.99 -8.69
CA GLN A 390 24.22 10.77 -9.20
C GLN A 390 22.92 10.50 -8.43
N ARG A 391 22.60 9.25 -8.08
CA ARG A 391 21.39 8.92 -7.29
C ARG A 391 21.50 9.41 -5.84
N ILE A 392 22.69 9.34 -5.24
CA ILE A 392 23.00 9.87 -3.90
C ILE A 392 22.74 11.39 -3.89
N ALA A 393 23.26 12.15 -4.86
CA ALA A 393 23.03 13.58 -4.97
C ALA A 393 21.55 13.95 -5.22
N GLN A 394 20.82 13.16 -6.00
CA GLN A 394 19.36 13.31 -6.16
C GLN A 394 18.64 13.10 -4.81
N LEU A 395 18.93 12.01 -4.11
CA LEU A 395 18.33 11.68 -2.81
C LEU A 395 18.63 12.73 -1.74
N GLU A 396 19.81 13.36 -1.74
CA GLU A 396 20.12 14.48 -0.85
C GLU A 396 19.25 15.71 -1.14
N SER A 397 19.02 16.02 -2.42
CA SER A 397 18.15 17.13 -2.86
C SER A 397 16.66 16.85 -2.54
N GLU A 398 16.19 15.62 -2.78
CA GLU A 398 14.86 15.15 -2.36
C GLU A 398 14.71 15.25 -0.83
N LEU A 399 15.70 14.79 -0.05
CA LEU A 399 15.70 14.92 1.41
C LEU A 399 15.72 16.36 1.90
N GLN A 400 16.48 17.26 1.25
CA GLN A 400 16.56 18.66 1.64
C GLN A 400 15.26 19.40 1.35
N THR A 401 14.65 19.17 0.19
CA THR A 401 13.36 19.78 -0.18
C THR A 401 12.22 19.26 0.69
N MET A 402 12.14 17.95 0.95
CA MET A 402 11.14 17.39 1.88
C MET A 402 11.31 17.90 3.32
N ARG A 403 12.55 18.04 3.81
CA ARG A 403 12.85 18.67 5.12
C ARG A 403 12.36 20.12 5.19
N GLN A 404 12.54 20.90 4.13
CA GLN A 404 12.03 22.28 4.06
C GLN A 404 10.50 22.34 4.04
N GLN A 405 9.84 21.41 3.33
CA GLN A 405 8.37 21.29 3.35
C GLN A 405 7.85 20.92 4.74
N LEU A 406 8.48 19.95 5.41
CA LEU A 406 8.13 19.58 6.78
C LEU A 406 8.29 20.76 7.76
N ALA A 407 9.41 21.48 7.70
CA ALA A 407 9.65 22.64 8.57
C ALA A 407 8.58 23.74 8.38
N LYS A 408 8.19 24.02 7.12
CA LYS A 408 7.06 24.93 6.83
C LYS A 408 5.75 24.42 7.42
N GLY A 409 5.40 23.16 7.15
CA GLY A 409 4.18 22.53 7.69
C GLY A 409 4.12 22.55 9.22
N GLN A 410 5.24 22.31 9.91
CA GLN A 410 5.33 22.39 11.38
C GLN A 410 5.17 23.85 11.89
N THR A 411 5.70 24.86 11.19
CA THR A 411 5.44 26.27 11.54
C THR A 411 4.00 26.70 11.27
N GLU A 412 3.37 26.21 10.19
CA GLU A 412 1.96 26.47 9.89
C GLU A 412 1.04 25.79 10.91
N LEU A 413 1.30 24.51 11.24
CA LEU A 413 0.56 23.74 12.24
C LEU A 413 0.63 24.39 13.63
N SER A 414 1.82 24.74 14.12
CA SER A 414 1.98 25.36 15.44
C SER A 414 1.35 26.75 15.54
N ALA A 415 1.40 27.55 14.47
CA ALA A 415 0.63 28.79 14.37
C ALA A 415 -0.89 28.52 14.39
N PHE A 416 -1.36 27.52 13.64
CA PHE A 416 -2.77 27.16 13.58
C PHE A 416 -3.30 26.66 14.93
N GLU A 417 -2.58 25.78 15.63
CA GLU A 417 -2.89 25.35 17.00
C GLU A 417 -3.02 26.53 17.96
N ALA A 418 -2.11 27.52 17.88
CA ALA A 418 -2.18 28.72 18.71
C ALA A 418 -3.43 29.56 18.42
N THR A 419 -3.89 29.62 17.16
CA THR A 419 -5.18 30.26 16.83
C THR A 419 -6.38 29.44 17.29
N GLN A 420 -6.30 28.10 17.24
CA GLN A 420 -7.39 27.21 17.67
C GLN A 420 -7.60 27.32 19.19
N LYS A 421 -6.52 27.26 19.98
CA LYS A 421 -6.51 27.46 21.44
C LYS A 421 -7.10 28.83 21.84
N LYS A 422 -6.85 29.90 21.06
CA LYS A 422 -7.49 31.21 21.26
C LYS A 422 -8.99 31.18 20.97
N THR A 423 -9.47 30.40 19.99
CA THR A 423 -10.91 30.26 19.73
C THR A 423 -11.64 29.39 20.75
N THR A 424 -11.03 28.33 21.30
CA THR A 424 -11.68 27.51 22.36
C THR A 424 -11.85 28.30 23.65
N LEU A 425 -10.80 29.01 24.11
CA LEU A 425 -10.89 29.91 25.26
C LEU A 425 -12.00 30.98 25.08
N ARG A 426 -12.18 31.48 23.86
CA ARG A 426 -13.21 32.48 23.56
C ARG A 426 -14.62 31.88 23.48
N GLU A 427 -14.76 30.61 23.09
CA GLU A 427 -16.01 29.86 23.19
C GLU A 427 -16.37 29.62 24.67
N GLU A 428 -15.42 29.15 25.47
CA GLU A 428 -15.56 28.92 26.92
C GLU A 428 -16.06 30.20 27.62
N GLU A 429 -15.36 31.33 27.45
CA GLU A 429 -15.76 32.66 27.94
C GLU A 429 -17.22 33.05 27.59
N LEU A 430 -17.70 32.69 26.40
CA LEU A 430 -19.02 33.06 25.91
C LEU A 430 -20.10 32.08 26.40
N THR A 431 -19.78 30.79 26.51
CA THR A 431 -20.69 29.80 27.09
C THR A 431 -20.91 30.02 28.58
N GLU A 432 -19.89 30.44 29.33
CA GLU A 432 -20.05 30.87 30.73
C GLU A 432 -21.01 32.06 30.85
N LYS A 433 -20.78 33.13 30.06
CA LYS A 433 -21.66 34.31 30.04
C LYS A 433 -23.09 33.96 29.63
N MET A 434 -23.26 33.08 28.64
CA MET A 434 -24.59 32.59 28.23
C MET A 434 -25.28 31.79 29.34
N ASN A 435 -24.54 30.96 30.08
CA ASN A 435 -25.10 30.18 31.20
C ASN A 435 -25.48 31.07 32.40
N GLN A 436 -24.65 32.08 32.71
CA GLN A 436 -24.99 33.12 33.70
C GLN A 436 -26.27 33.87 33.29
N LEU A 437 -26.39 34.27 32.03
CA LEU A 437 -27.56 35.00 31.53
C LEU A 437 -28.83 34.12 31.53
N ARG A 438 -28.71 32.84 31.16
CA ARG A 438 -29.80 31.84 31.26
C ARG A 438 -30.32 31.70 32.69
N LEU A 439 -29.42 31.66 33.69
CA LEU A 439 -29.81 31.59 35.09
C LEU A 439 -30.58 32.85 35.52
N VAL A 440 -30.10 34.04 35.17
CA VAL A 440 -30.78 35.31 35.46
C VAL A 440 -32.17 35.37 34.83
N VAL A 441 -32.30 35.05 33.54
CA VAL A 441 -33.59 34.99 32.84
C VAL A 441 -34.55 34.00 33.50
N ALA A 442 -34.08 32.80 33.88
CA ALA A 442 -34.91 31.82 34.58
C ALA A 442 -35.42 32.35 35.93
N THR A 443 -34.55 32.98 36.74
CA THR A 443 -34.94 33.54 38.04
C THR A 443 -35.93 34.70 37.92
N GLU A 444 -35.76 35.61 36.95
CA GLU A 444 -36.70 36.72 36.74
C GLU A 444 -38.02 36.26 36.09
N ARG A 445 -38.03 35.20 35.26
CA ARG A 445 -39.29 34.58 34.79
C ARG A 445 -40.07 33.95 35.94
N GLN A 446 -39.41 33.16 36.78
CA GLN A 446 -40.05 32.57 37.97
C GLN A 446 -40.57 33.66 38.93
N ARG A 447 -39.82 34.76 39.09
CA ARG A 447 -40.27 35.94 39.85
C ARG A 447 -41.47 36.63 39.22
N HIS A 448 -41.51 36.70 37.89
CA HIS A 448 -42.62 37.28 37.14
C HIS A 448 -43.91 36.48 37.30
N GLU A 449 -43.84 35.17 37.12
CA GLU A 449 -44.95 34.22 37.27
C GLU A 449 -45.52 34.26 38.70
N ASN A 450 -44.66 34.24 39.73
CA ASN A 450 -45.08 34.39 41.13
C ASN A 450 -45.82 35.71 41.39
N LEU A 451 -45.40 36.82 40.78
CA LEU A 451 -46.07 38.12 40.93
C LEU A 451 -47.40 38.23 40.16
N ILE A 452 -47.57 37.47 39.06
CA ILE A 452 -48.86 37.32 38.39
C ILE A 452 -49.80 36.48 39.25
N ALA A 453 -49.33 35.32 39.73
CA ALA A 453 -50.11 34.40 40.57
C ALA A 453 -50.54 35.03 41.92
N GLN A 454 -49.80 36.02 42.44
CA GLN A 454 -50.23 36.83 43.58
C GLN A 454 -51.25 37.91 43.21
N ARG A 455 -51.22 38.43 41.98
CA ARG A 455 -52.10 39.51 41.54
C ARG A 455 -53.53 39.04 41.23
N GLU A 456 -53.71 37.86 40.65
CA GLU A 456 -55.06 37.36 40.34
C GLU A 456 -55.99 37.23 41.56
N PRO A 457 -55.61 36.60 42.69
CA PRO A 457 -56.46 36.56 43.87
C PRO A 457 -56.66 37.94 44.53
N MET A 458 -55.73 38.88 44.35
CA MET A 458 -55.92 40.27 44.78
C MET A 458 -56.97 40.99 43.91
N ASN A 459 -56.85 40.91 42.57
CA ASN A 459 -57.85 41.47 41.65
C ASN A 459 -59.25 40.89 41.93
N ALA A 460 -59.35 39.56 42.13
CA ALA A 460 -60.60 38.88 42.45
C ALA A 460 -61.20 39.40 43.78
N ARG A 461 -60.35 39.58 44.81
CA ARG A 461 -60.79 40.12 46.10
C ARG A 461 -61.21 41.59 46.01
N ASP A 462 -60.54 42.39 45.19
CA ASP A 462 -60.93 43.78 44.93
C ASP A 462 -62.30 43.85 44.21
N THR A 463 -62.59 42.93 43.28
CA THR A 463 -63.93 42.82 42.67
C THR A 463 -65.01 42.37 43.66
N GLU A 464 -64.76 41.35 44.50
CA GLU A 464 -65.69 40.95 45.57
C GLU A 464 -65.97 42.12 46.53
N LEU A 465 -64.95 42.89 46.91
CA LEU A 465 -65.10 44.05 47.78
C LEU A 465 -65.86 45.19 47.11
N ALA A 466 -65.65 45.44 45.82
CA ALA A 466 -66.40 46.44 45.06
C ALA A 466 -67.90 46.08 44.97
N GLU A 467 -68.24 44.81 44.71
CA GLU A 467 -69.61 44.32 44.70
C GLU A 467 -70.27 44.43 46.09
N LEU A 468 -69.56 44.04 47.15
CA LEU A 468 -70.03 44.17 48.54
C LEU A 468 -70.25 45.64 48.95
N ILE A 469 -69.37 46.55 48.51
CA ILE A 469 -69.53 47.99 48.75
C ILE A 469 -70.75 48.53 47.99
N ALA A 470 -70.93 48.18 46.72
CA ALA A 470 -72.08 48.60 45.92
C ALA A 470 -73.40 48.09 46.53
N ALA A 471 -73.46 46.80 46.93
CA ALA A 471 -74.60 46.23 47.61
C ALA A 471 -74.93 47.00 48.91
N ARG A 472 -73.93 47.28 49.75
CA ARG A 472 -74.12 48.05 50.99
C ARG A 472 -74.52 49.51 50.76
N GLN A 473 -74.07 50.14 49.67
CA GLN A 473 -74.56 51.47 49.29
C GLN A 473 -76.04 51.42 48.90
N THR A 474 -76.50 50.38 48.18
CA THR A 474 -77.93 50.20 47.88
C THR A 474 -78.77 49.88 49.12
N ASP A 475 -78.25 49.09 50.08
CA ASP A 475 -78.89 48.87 51.38
C ASP A 475 -79.07 50.21 52.12
N ILE A 476 -78.00 51.00 52.24
CA ILE A 476 -78.00 52.29 52.96
C ILE A 476 -79.04 53.23 52.34
N ALA A 477 -79.04 53.41 51.01
CA ALA A 477 -80.02 54.25 50.32
C ALA A 477 -81.47 53.76 50.54
N MET A 478 -81.70 52.44 50.63
CA MET A 478 -83.00 51.88 50.97
C MET A 478 -83.42 52.20 52.42
N TYR A 479 -82.49 52.12 53.37
CA TYR A 479 -82.74 52.45 54.78
C TYR A 479 -82.95 53.95 55.00
N GLU A 480 -82.17 54.82 54.35
CA GLU A 480 -82.36 56.27 54.36
C GLU A 480 -83.72 56.66 53.76
N GLY A 481 -84.10 56.06 52.63
CA GLY A 481 -85.42 56.25 52.02
C GLY A 481 -86.59 55.76 52.87
N LYS A 482 -86.41 54.70 53.67
CA LYS A 482 -87.39 54.25 54.68
C LYS A 482 -87.47 55.22 55.85
N LEU A 483 -86.32 55.66 56.37
CA LEU A 483 -86.23 56.59 57.49
C LEU A 483 -86.90 57.92 57.15
N ALA A 484 -86.64 58.46 55.96
CA ALA A 484 -87.26 59.69 55.45
C ALA A 484 -88.80 59.59 55.43
N LYS A 485 -89.35 58.47 54.95
CA LYS A 485 -90.81 58.23 54.98
C LYS A 485 -91.35 58.20 56.41
N GLN A 486 -90.73 57.43 57.31
CA GLN A 486 -91.16 57.38 58.71
C GLN A 486 -91.05 58.74 59.42
N THR A 487 -90.06 59.59 59.09
CA THR A 487 -90.00 60.95 59.65
C THR A 487 -91.11 61.86 59.15
N GLU A 488 -91.62 61.67 57.93
CA GLU A 488 -92.75 62.45 57.42
C GLU A 488 -94.09 61.92 57.97
N GLU A 489 -94.29 60.60 58.00
CA GLU A 489 -95.42 59.95 58.68
C GLU A 489 -95.52 60.38 60.17
N SER A 490 -94.38 60.53 60.85
CA SER A 490 -94.32 61.04 62.22
C SER A 490 -94.65 62.53 62.33
N ARG A 491 -94.29 63.36 61.34
CA ARG A 491 -94.64 64.79 61.30
C ARG A 491 -96.12 65.00 61.02
N GLU A 492 -96.70 64.26 60.08
CA GLU A 492 -98.15 64.24 59.82
C GLU A 492 -98.91 63.84 61.08
N SER A 493 -98.44 62.79 61.78
CA SER A 493 -98.99 62.35 63.06
C SER A 493 -98.90 63.42 64.15
N GLU A 494 -97.77 64.11 64.30
CA GLU A 494 -97.62 65.24 65.23
C GLU A 494 -98.56 66.41 64.91
N ALA A 495 -98.73 66.74 63.63
CA ALA A 495 -99.65 67.80 63.19
C ALA A 495 -101.11 67.43 63.47
N LEU A 496 -101.48 66.17 63.27
CA LEU A 496 -102.81 65.64 63.61
C LEU A 496 -103.06 65.67 65.13
N ILE A 497 -102.07 65.30 65.94
CA ILE A 497 -102.16 65.39 67.41
C ILE A 497 -102.30 66.84 67.87
N LYS A 498 -101.51 67.77 67.32
CA LYS A 498 -101.59 69.22 67.64
C LYS A 498 -102.96 69.81 67.29
N THR A 499 -103.54 69.44 66.15
CA THR A 499 -104.88 69.92 65.76
C THR A 499 -106.01 69.31 66.58
N GLN A 500 -105.94 68.02 66.94
CA GLN A 500 -106.91 67.41 67.87
C GLN A 500 -106.80 67.97 69.30
N MET A 501 -105.59 68.27 69.79
CA MET A 501 -105.39 68.93 71.08
C MET A 501 -106.05 70.32 71.12
N ALA A 502 -105.85 71.15 70.08
CA ALA A 502 -106.49 72.46 69.99
C ALA A 502 -108.03 72.37 69.95
N GLN A 503 -108.59 71.42 69.18
CA GLN A 503 -110.04 71.17 69.16
C GLN A 503 -110.57 70.72 70.53
N ARG A 504 -109.79 69.93 71.28
CA ARG A 504 -110.14 69.51 72.65
C ARG A 504 -110.10 70.68 73.63
N GLU A 505 -109.10 71.55 73.57
CA GLU A 505 -109.02 72.75 74.43
C GLU A 505 -110.19 73.71 74.16
N GLU A 506 -110.56 73.92 72.89
CA GLU A 506 -111.74 74.71 72.52
C GLU A 506 -113.04 74.07 73.03
N ALA A 507 -113.17 72.75 72.92
CA ALA A 507 -114.32 72.00 73.45
C ALA A 507 -114.42 72.11 74.98
N GLU A 508 -113.31 71.92 75.72
CA GLU A 508 -113.28 72.05 77.18
C GLU A 508 -113.58 73.48 77.63
N ALA A 509 -113.06 74.50 76.94
CA ALA A 509 -113.41 75.90 77.18
C ALA A 509 -114.89 76.23 76.89
N SER A 510 -115.50 75.56 75.90
CA SER A 510 -116.94 75.68 75.63
C SER A 510 -117.79 75.02 76.74
N ALA A 511 -117.36 73.85 77.22
CA ALA A 511 -118.02 73.13 78.30
C ALA A 511 -117.95 73.88 79.64
N ALA A 512 -116.82 74.52 79.94
CA ALA A 512 -116.65 75.40 81.10
C ALA A 512 -117.66 76.57 81.08
N LYS A 513 -117.76 77.30 79.95
CA LYS A 513 -118.74 78.39 79.78
C LYS A 513 -120.19 77.94 79.97
N ILE A 514 -120.54 76.73 79.50
CA ILE A 514 -121.87 76.14 79.70
C ILE A 514 -122.08 75.76 81.18
N GLY A 515 -121.04 75.27 81.86
CA GLY A 515 -121.01 75.02 83.30
C GLY A 515 -121.30 76.27 84.13
N ASP A 516 -120.60 77.38 83.84
CA ASP A 516 -120.79 78.67 84.53
C ASP A 516 -122.21 79.21 84.32
N GLN A 517 -122.71 79.19 83.07
CA GLN A 517 -124.08 79.59 82.76
C GLN A 517 -125.12 78.73 83.51
N ARG A 518 -124.86 77.43 83.66
CA ARG A 518 -125.73 76.52 84.43
C ARG A 518 -125.68 76.85 85.92
N ALA A 519 -124.51 77.11 86.48
CA ALA A 519 -124.36 77.50 87.89
C ALA A 519 -125.07 78.83 88.20
N GLN A 520 -124.94 79.83 87.33
CA GLN A 520 -125.59 81.13 87.47
C GLN A 520 -127.13 81.03 87.36
N ARG A 521 -127.65 80.16 86.49
CA ARG A 521 -129.08 79.83 86.42
C ARG A 521 -129.58 79.08 87.67
N LEU A 522 -128.78 78.19 88.25
CA LEU A 522 -129.15 77.49 89.49
C LEU A 522 -129.20 78.44 90.70
N ALA A 523 -128.25 79.37 90.82
CA ALA A 523 -128.24 80.39 91.87
C ALA A 523 -129.51 81.27 91.83
N THR A 524 -129.83 81.80 90.64
CA THR A 524 -131.05 82.61 90.44
C THR A 524 -132.34 81.84 90.68
N ILE A 525 -132.39 80.52 90.45
CA ILE A 525 -133.52 79.67 90.86
C ILE A 525 -133.61 79.57 92.39
N SER A 526 -132.49 79.33 93.10
CA SER A 526 -132.51 79.24 94.57
C SER A 526 -132.92 80.56 95.25
N ASP A 527 -132.53 81.70 94.70
CA ASP A 527 -132.93 83.02 95.23
C ASP A 527 -134.46 83.20 95.14
N ARG A 528 -135.06 82.85 94.00
CA ARG A 528 -136.52 82.93 93.81
C ARG A 528 -137.27 81.89 94.63
N GLU A 529 -136.70 80.72 94.92
CA GLU A 529 -137.29 79.79 95.89
C GLU A 529 -137.33 80.36 97.31
N ILE A 530 -136.27 81.07 97.74
CA ILE A 530 -136.19 81.68 99.08
C ILE A 530 -137.23 82.81 99.21
N GLU A 531 -137.37 83.67 98.19
CA GLU A 531 -138.44 84.67 98.12
C GLU A 531 -139.84 84.03 98.19
N LEU A 532 -140.08 82.93 97.45
CA LEU A 532 -141.36 82.21 97.46
C LEU A 532 -141.70 81.62 98.84
N ARG A 533 -140.70 81.17 99.61
CA ARG A 533 -140.88 80.73 100.99
C ARG A 533 -141.27 81.92 101.89
N HIS A 534 -140.59 83.06 101.77
CA HIS A 534 -140.94 84.28 102.53
C HIS A 534 -142.33 84.82 102.21
N LEU A 535 -142.80 84.74 100.96
CA LEU A 535 -144.20 85.08 100.61
C LEU A 535 -145.22 84.12 101.23
N ARG A 536 -144.93 82.80 101.26
CA ARG A 536 -145.83 81.82 101.92
C ARG A 536 -145.91 82.04 103.43
N ASP A 537 -144.77 82.30 104.07
CA ASP A 537 -144.68 82.58 105.50
C ASP A 537 -145.47 83.83 105.92
N SER A 538 -145.41 84.89 105.11
CA SER A 538 -146.12 86.14 105.37
C SER A 538 -147.62 86.05 105.04
N LEU A 539 -148.00 85.22 104.07
CA LEU A 539 -149.39 84.86 103.80
C LEU A 539 -150.01 84.09 105.00
N GLY A 540 -149.31 83.08 105.53
CA GLY A 540 -149.76 82.30 106.69
C GLY A 540 -149.99 83.18 107.92
N LYS A 541 -148.99 84.00 108.29
CA LYS A 541 -149.07 84.98 109.39
C LYS A 541 -150.24 85.97 109.25
N SER A 542 -150.71 86.22 108.02
CA SER A 542 -151.86 87.07 107.74
C SER A 542 -153.20 86.33 107.86
N GLN A 543 -153.25 85.05 107.51
CA GLN A 543 -154.42 84.18 107.70
C GLN A 543 -154.70 83.92 109.20
N ASP A 544 -153.66 83.64 109.99
CA ASP A 544 -153.77 83.44 111.44
C ASP A 544 -154.37 84.66 112.15
N ARG A 545 -153.89 85.86 111.80
CA ARG A 545 -154.42 87.14 112.33
C ARG A 545 -155.90 87.32 112.00
N ARG A 546 -156.34 86.96 110.78
CA ARG A 546 -157.74 87.05 110.39
C ARG A 546 -158.62 86.10 111.20
N ALA A 547 -158.16 84.86 111.41
CA ALA A 547 -158.87 83.89 112.23
C ALA A 547 -159.00 84.35 113.70
N GLN A 548 -157.94 84.91 114.28
CA GLN A 548 -157.96 85.44 115.65
C GLN A 548 -158.94 86.61 115.82
N GLN A 549 -159.03 87.53 114.84
CA GLN A 549 -160.01 88.62 114.91
C GLN A 549 -161.45 88.11 114.79
N GLN A 550 -161.72 87.21 113.84
CA GLN A 550 -163.07 86.69 113.58
C GLN A 550 -163.63 85.87 114.76
N VAL A 551 -162.78 85.17 115.52
CA VAL A 551 -163.18 84.54 116.80
C VAL A 551 -163.49 85.58 117.88
N ARG A 552 -162.73 86.68 117.94
CA ARG A 552 -162.89 87.72 118.96
C ARG A 552 -164.13 88.59 118.74
N GLU A 553 -164.52 88.77 117.47
CA GLU A 553 -165.76 89.42 117.04
C GLU A 553 -166.99 88.65 117.54
N SER A 554 -167.09 87.35 117.28
CA SER A 554 -168.22 86.53 117.75
C SER A 554 -168.35 86.46 119.28
N GLN A 555 -167.22 86.47 120.00
CA GLN A 555 -167.20 86.56 121.47
C GLN A 555 -167.70 87.89 122.03
N LEU A 556 -167.60 88.98 121.26
CA LEU A 556 -168.13 90.29 121.65
C LEU A 556 -169.63 90.38 121.36
N GLN A 557 -170.08 89.88 120.20
CA GLN A 557 -171.50 89.76 119.84
C GLN A 557 -172.30 89.06 120.96
N MET A 558 -171.89 87.85 121.34
CA MET A 558 -172.57 87.07 122.38
C MET A 558 -172.62 87.75 123.74
N LYS A 559 -171.64 88.59 124.09
CA LYS A 559 -171.65 89.35 125.35
C LYS A 559 -172.63 90.52 125.33
N ILE A 560 -172.78 91.18 124.18
CA ILE A 560 -173.76 92.26 124.00
C ILE A 560 -175.18 91.70 124.16
N ASP A 561 -175.50 90.61 123.46
CA ASP A 561 -176.83 89.98 123.49
C ASP A 561 -177.23 89.55 124.92
N ASN A 562 -176.32 88.88 125.64
CA ASN A 562 -176.56 88.45 127.03
C ASN A 562 -176.79 89.63 127.99
N LEU A 563 -176.07 90.75 127.83
CA LEU A 563 -176.23 91.93 128.68
C LEU A 563 -177.57 92.64 128.42
N VAL A 564 -177.99 92.75 127.15
CA VAL A 564 -179.30 93.32 126.78
C VAL A 564 -180.43 92.48 127.37
N GLU A 565 -180.35 91.14 127.24
CA GLU A 565 -181.37 90.24 127.78
C GLU A 565 -181.43 90.30 129.31
N HIS A 566 -180.28 90.32 130.01
CA HIS A 566 -180.24 90.38 131.47
C HIS A 566 -180.82 91.68 132.04
N ILE A 567 -180.48 92.85 131.46
CA ILE A 567 -180.98 94.13 131.99
C ILE A 567 -182.49 94.26 131.77
N SER A 568 -183.01 93.79 130.63
CA SER A 568 -184.46 93.78 130.38
C SER A 568 -185.25 92.99 131.44
N ARG A 569 -184.73 91.81 131.86
CA ARG A 569 -185.35 90.98 132.90
C ARG A 569 -185.27 91.61 134.28
N SER A 570 -184.08 92.07 134.68
CA SER A 570 -183.84 92.52 136.07
C SER A 570 -184.51 93.85 136.44
N TYR A 571 -184.77 94.73 135.48
CA TYR A 571 -185.22 96.10 135.78
C TYR A 571 -186.59 96.50 135.22
N HIS A 572 -187.23 95.66 134.38
CA HIS A 572 -188.59 95.91 133.85
C HIS A 572 -188.78 97.29 133.15
N VAL A 573 -187.68 97.86 132.65
CA VAL A 573 -187.64 99.08 131.82
C VAL A 573 -187.03 98.69 130.47
N ASP A 574 -187.68 99.05 129.37
CA ASP A 574 -187.14 98.80 128.04
C ASP A 574 -186.00 99.76 127.72
N LEU A 575 -184.77 99.23 127.66
CA LEU A 575 -183.56 99.98 127.29
C LEU A 575 -183.63 100.65 125.92
N ARG A 576 -184.58 100.26 125.06
CA ARG A 576 -184.80 100.89 123.74
C ARG A 576 -185.37 102.31 123.82
N ALA A 577 -185.81 102.75 125.00
CA ALA A 577 -186.46 104.05 125.19
C ALA A 577 -185.62 105.11 125.94
N PHE A 578 -184.38 104.80 126.35
CA PHE A 578 -183.50 105.75 127.06
C PHE A 578 -182.35 106.23 126.17
N ALA A 579 -182.12 107.55 126.10
CA ALA A 579 -181.21 108.17 125.15
C ALA A 579 -180.17 109.08 125.82
N PRO A 580 -178.87 108.90 125.51
CA PRO A 580 -177.83 109.92 125.68
C PRO A 580 -177.56 110.68 124.36
N ASP A 581 -177.17 111.95 124.46
CA ASP A 581 -176.63 112.74 123.33
C ASP A 581 -175.13 112.48 123.21
N GLU A 582 -174.66 112.16 122.00
CA GLU A 582 -173.22 112.14 121.71
C GLU A 582 -172.85 112.74 120.34
N ALA A 583 -173.37 113.95 120.06
CA ALA A 583 -172.81 114.85 119.04
C ALA A 583 -171.28 115.13 119.21
N ALA A 584 -170.68 114.68 120.31
CA ALA A 584 -169.24 114.70 120.57
C ALA A 584 -168.45 113.56 119.90
N PHE A 585 -169.03 112.37 119.67
CA PHE A 585 -168.28 111.15 119.33
C PHE A 585 -167.81 111.09 117.86
N GLU A 586 -168.75 111.14 116.90
CA GLU A 586 -168.47 110.95 115.46
C GLU A 586 -167.43 111.92 114.88
N LYS A 587 -167.24 113.09 115.53
CA LYS A 587 -166.28 114.12 115.12
C LYS A 587 -164.83 113.63 115.18
N THR A 588 -164.55 112.57 115.92
CA THR A 588 -163.22 111.95 116.05
C THR A 588 -162.95 110.87 115.00
N LEU A 589 -163.94 110.04 114.67
CA LEU A 589 -163.73 108.78 113.95
C LEU A 589 -163.43 108.95 112.44
N ARG A 590 -163.89 110.05 111.83
CA ARG A 590 -163.69 110.32 110.39
C ARG A 590 -162.23 110.58 109.97
N ALA A 591 -161.29 110.64 110.90
CA ALA A 591 -159.90 111.02 110.64
C ALA A 591 -158.96 109.86 110.20
N GLN A 592 -159.28 108.58 110.47
CA GLN A 592 -158.24 107.51 110.49
C GLN A 592 -158.27 106.44 109.39
N LEU A 593 -159.34 106.27 108.60
CA LEU A 593 -159.51 105.06 107.76
C LEU A 593 -159.75 105.34 106.24
N LYS A 594 -158.67 105.64 105.47
CA LYS A 594 -158.69 105.68 103.98
C LYS A 594 -157.29 105.67 103.27
N ARG A 595 -156.65 104.51 102.98
CA ARG A 595 -155.46 104.30 102.05
C ARG A 595 -155.11 102.77 101.79
N ASN A 596 -154.50 102.36 100.63
CA ASN A 596 -154.62 101.01 99.92
C ASN A 596 -153.30 100.27 99.34
N GLU A 597 -153.31 99.32 98.31
CA GLU A 597 -152.32 98.16 97.96
C GLU A 597 -152.05 97.64 96.41
N LYS A 598 -151.01 96.75 96.01
CA LYS A 598 -150.73 95.71 94.81
C LYS A 598 -149.88 95.98 93.41
N MET A 599 -149.29 95.17 92.40
CA MET A 599 -148.75 93.77 91.85
C MET A 599 -148.02 93.83 90.36
N ASP A 600 -147.40 92.95 89.41
CA ASP A 600 -146.75 91.57 88.97
C ASP A 600 -146.02 91.58 87.47
N GLY A 601 -145.32 90.71 86.57
CA GLY A 601 -144.68 89.30 86.26
C GLY A 601 -144.08 88.91 84.75
N GLY A 602 -143.26 87.81 84.37
CA GLY A 602 -142.74 87.28 82.95
C GLY A 602 -141.49 86.21 82.79
N GLY A 603 -140.83 85.49 81.76
CA GLY A 603 -140.70 84.97 80.26
C GLY A 603 -139.26 84.27 79.81
N SER A 604 -138.68 83.59 78.71
CA SER A 604 -138.84 82.69 77.41
C SER A 604 -137.48 82.07 76.65
N PHE A 605 -137.37 81.05 75.65
CA PHE A 605 -136.09 80.45 74.89
C PHE A 605 -136.14 79.30 73.68
N ASP A 606 -135.09 78.99 72.75
CA ASP A 606 -134.81 77.79 71.73
C ASP A 606 -133.38 77.73 70.89
N GLY A 607 -132.73 76.90 69.92
CA GLY A 607 -132.75 75.57 69.07
C GLY A 607 -131.63 75.28 67.86
N LEU A 608 -131.21 74.04 67.29
CA LEU A 608 -130.15 73.72 66.12
C LEU A 608 -129.85 72.21 65.47
N ARG A 609 -129.21 71.92 64.23
CA ARG A 609 -128.58 70.57 63.64
C ARG A 609 -127.64 70.44 62.28
N THR A 610 -127.09 69.23 61.78
CA THR A 610 -126.03 68.91 60.64
C THR A 610 -125.91 67.48 59.82
N GLY A 611 -124.97 67.14 58.81
CA GLY A 611 -124.66 65.78 58.04
C GLY A 611 -123.55 65.59 56.83
N SER A 612 -123.15 64.36 56.24
CA SER A 612 -122.09 64.05 55.11
C SER A 612 -121.92 62.59 54.34
N ALA A 613 -120.93 62.25 53.38
CA ALA A 613 -120.74 60.97 52.47
C ALA A 613 -119.31 60.54 51.76
N THR A 614 -119.08 59.39 50.96
CA THR A 614 -117.73 58.70 50.49
C THR A 614 -117.51 57.88 49.06
N PRO A 615 -116.62 56.80 48.70
CA PRO A 615 -115.81 56.55 47.39
C PRO A 615 -115.58 55.08 46.66
N GLY A 616 -114.55 54.79 45.74
CA GLY A 616 -114.13 53.48 44.98
C GLY A 616 -112.76 53.49 44.13
N SER A 617 -112.11 52.57 43.28
CA SER A 617 -112.11 51.13 42.71
C SER A 617 -110.84 50.67 41.79
N PRO A 618 -110.49 49.36 41.41
CA PRO A 618 -109.19 48.83 40.74
C PRO A 618 -109.13 47.65 39.63
N GLU A 619 -107.93 47.25 39.00
CA GLU A 619 -107.44 45.92 38.32
C GLU A 619 -106.25 46.06 37.23
N LEU A 620 -105.45 45.15 36.52
CA LEU A 620 -105.11 43.66 36.32
C LEU A 620 -103.63 43.35 35.70
N ALA A 621 -103.31 42.24 34.94
CA ALA A 621 -101.95 41.68 34.46
C ALA A 621 -101.95 40.88 33.06
N PRO A 622 -100.98 40.02 32.48
CA PRO A 622 -99.59 39.46 32.78
C PRO A 622 -98.51 39.20 31.58
N PRO A 623 -97.27 38.58 31.77
CA PRO A 623 -96.16 38.33 30.77
C PRO A 623 -95.30 36.98 30.81
N ASN A 624 -94.46 36.61 29.80
CA ASN A 624 -93.44 35.51 29.94
C ASN A 624 -92.27 35.33 28.91
N LEU A 625 -92.09 36.14 27.86
CA LEU A 625 -91.16 35.82 26.74
C LEU A 625 -89.69 36.25 26.98
N GLU A 626 -89.46 37.30 27.75
CA GLU A 626 -88.20 38.06 27.76
C GLU A 626 -87.03 37.32 28.44
N LYS A 627 -87.31 36.51 29.47
CA LYS A 627 -86.27 35.73 30.19
C LYS A 627 -85.63 34.65 29.31
N LEU A 628 -86.41 34.02 28.43
CA LEU A 628 -85.85 33.04 27.50
C LEU A 628 -84.88 33.69 26.50
N ILE A 629 -85.08 34.98 26.21
CA ILE A 629 -84.25 35.78 25.29
C ILE A 629 -82.98 36.30 25.98
N SER A 630 -83.00 36.58 27.29
CA SER A 630 -81.77 36.92 28.04
C SER A 630 -80.83 35.73 28.14
N ASP A 631 -81.36 34.55 28.47
CA ASP A 631 -80.55 33.40 28.83
C ASP A 631 -79.89 32.76 27.59
N LEU A 632 -80.56 32.83 26.43
CA LEU A 632 -79.96 32.45 25.14
C LEU A 632 -78.91 33.46 24.65
N ARG A 633 -79.01 34.75 25.02
CA ARG A 633 -78.00 35.76 24.66
C ARG A 633 -76.71 35.60 25.45
N THR A 634 -76.80 35.39 26.77
CA THR A 634 -75.60 35.16 27.60
C THR A 634 -74.91 33.84 27.26
N GLN A 635 -75.63 32.83 26.77
CA GLN A 635 -75.01 31.63 26.17
C GLN A 635 -74.30 31.94 24.85
N LEU A 636 -74.85 32.82 24.00
CA LEU A 636 -74.24 33.21 22.72
C LEU A 636 -72.93 34.00 22.93
N ASP A 637 -72.95 35.02 23.79
CA ASP A 637 -71.79 35.88 24.05
C ASP A 637 -70.62 35.11 24.69
N ASN A 638 -70.92 34.10 25.53
CA ASN A 638 -69.92 33.23 26.14
C ASN A 638 -69.17 32.30 25.17
N MET A 639 -69.62 32.15 23.91
CA MET A 639 -68.88 31.39 22.90
C MET A 639 -67.69 32.17 22.31
N GLY A 640 -67.69 33.51 22.47
CA GLY A 640 -66.68 34.38 21.84
C GLY A 640 -66.78 34.45 20.31
N PRO A 641 -65.79 35.08 19.65
CA PRO A 641 -65.74 35.12 18.19
C PRO A 641 -65.41 33.73 17.62
N VAL A 642 -66.42 33.06 17.07
CA VAL A 642 -66.27 31.75 16.41
C VAL A 642 -65.33 31.90 15.21
N ASN A 643 -64.18 31.24 15.24
CA ASN A 643 -63.25 31.22 14.10
C ASN A 643 -63.86 30.40 12.96
N LEU A 644 -64.33 31.08 11.91
CA LEU A 644 -64.91 30.45 10.73
C LEU A 644 -63.84 29.73 9.89
N ASP A 645 -62.60 30.22 9.92
CA ASP A 645 -61.47 29.65 9.18
C ASP A 645 -61.00 28.33 9.82
N ALA A 646 -61.28 28.11 11.12
CA ALA A 646 -60.89 26.90 11.86
C ALA A 646 -61.45 25.59 11.26
N VAL A 647 -62.54 25.63 10.50
CA VAL A 647 -63.06 24.45 9.78
C VAL A 647 -62.14 24.11 8.60
N GLN A 648 -61.70 25.12 7.86
CA GLN A 648 -60.77 24.95 6.73
C GLN A 648 -59.36 24.59 7.24
N GLU A 649 -58.89 25.25 8.30
CA GLU A 649 -57.63 24.88 8.97
C GLU A 649 -57.68 23.45 9.52
N TYR A 650 -58.82 22.99 10.05
CA TYR A 650 -59.00 21.61 10.50
C TYR A 650 -58.93 20.62 9.33
N ASP A 651 -59.67 20.87 8.26
CA ASP A 651 -59.68 20.01 7.07
C ASP A 651 -58.27 19.94 6.43
N GLU A 652 -57.58 21.07 6.26
CA GLU A 652 -56.19 21.12 5.77
C GLU A 652 -55.20 20.39 6.70
N LEU A 653 -55.35 20.54 8.03
CA LEU A 653 -54.53 19.83 9.01
C LEU A 653 -54.83 18.32 9.03
N GLU A 654 -56.07 17.92 8.84
CA GLU A 654 -56.48 16.51 8.82
C GLU A 654 -56.02 15.81 7.54
N GLU A 655 -56.16 16.44 6.36
CA GLU A 655 -55.56 15.96 5.11
C GLU A 655 -54.03 15.84 5.22
N ARG A 656 -53.37 16.87 5.77
CA ARG A 656 -51.92 16.87 5.97
C ARG A 656 -51.46 15.83 6.99
N TYR A 657 -52.24 15.60 8.05
CA TYR A 657 -51.99 14.53 9.03
C TYR A 657 -52.13 13.15 8.37
N LYS A 658 -53.23 12.89 7.68
CA LYS A 658 -53.47 11.64 6.94
C LYS A 658 -52.38 11.36 5.90
N PHE A 659 -51.94 12.38 5.17
CA PHE A 659 -50.82 12.26 4.23
C PHE A 659 -49.50 11.92 4.92
N LEU A 660 -49.15 12.62 6.01
CA LEU A 660 -47.91 12.36 6.75
C LEU A 660 -47.94 11.01 7.48
N GLU A 661 -49.10 10.56 7.97
CA GLU A 661 -49.27 9.23 8.57
C GLU A 661 -49.15 8.12 7.51
N ALA A 662 -49.72 8.30 6.32
CA ALA A 662 -49.54 7.40 5.18
C ALA A 662 -48.06 7.31 4.75
N GLN A 663 -47.37 8.45 4.62
CA GLN A 663 -45.93 8.48 4.31
C GLN A 663 -45.07 7.83 5.39
N ASN A 664 -45.38 8.05 6.69
CA ASN A 664 -44.65 7.45 7.80
C ASN A 664 -44.86 5.94 7.88
N THR A 665 -46.10 5.47 7.70
CA THR A 665 -46.41 4.02 7.68
C THR A 665 -45.78 3.31 6.48
N ASP A 666 -45.75 3.94 5.30
CA ASP A 666 -45.04 3.41 4.12
C ASP A 666 -43.51 3.36 4.33
N LEU A 667 -42.91 4.38 4.94
CA LEU A 667 -41.48 4.36 5.32
C LEU A 667 -41.16 3.30 6.38
N ILE A 668 -42.05 3.06 7.34
CA ILE A 668 -41.91 1.99 8.35
C ILE A 668 -42.01 0.61 7.69
N ASN A 669 -42.95 0.41 6.77
CA ASN A 669 -43.09 -0.83 6.01
C ASN A 669 -41.86 -1.08 5.13
N SER A 670 -41.45 -0.07 4.34
CA SER A 670 -40.24 -0.11 3.52
C SER A 670 -38.99 -0.42 4.34
N ARG A 671 -38.83 0.17 5.53
CA ARG A 671 -37.74 -0.14 6.46
C ARG A 671 -37.78 -1.60 6.93
N ARG A 672 -38.95 -2.13 7.26
CA ARG A 672 -39.10 -3.55 7.66
C ARG A 672 -38.76 -4.49 6.50
N GLU A 673 -39.27 -4.22 5.31
CA GLU A 673 -39.00 -5.05 4.12
C GLU A 673 -37.52 -5.04 3.73
N LEU A 674 -36.85 -3.88 3.79
CA LEU A 674 -35.40 -3.79 3.60
C LEU A 674 -34.63 -4.59 4.67
N LEU A 675 -35.05 -4.56 5.94
CA LEU A 675 -34.44 -5.38 6.99
C LEU A 675 -34.68 -6.88 6.77
N ASP A 676 -35.87 -7.29 6.34
CA ASP A 676 -36.19 -8.69 6.01
C ASP A 676 -35.45 -9.18 4.75
N VAL A 677 -35.16 -8.30 3.80
CA VAL A 677 -34.32 -8.58 2.64
C VAL A 677 -32.85 -8.70 3.05
N ILE A 678 -32.33 -7.79 3.88
CA ILE A 678 -30.98 -7.86 4.44
C ILE A 678 -30.80 -9.15 5.28
N ALA A 679 -31.78 -9.51 6.11
CA ALA A 679 -31.74 -10.75 6.89
C ALA A 679 -31.72 -12.00 5.99
N ARG A 680 -32.56 -12.03 4.94
CA ARG A 680 -32.56 -13.13 3.95
C ARG A 680 -31.24 -13.21 3.20
N ILE A 681 -30.70 -12.09 2.72
CA ILE A 681 -29.38 -12.02 2.07
C ILE A 681 -28.31 -12.54 3.04
N ASN A 682 -28.19 -12.00 4.25
CA ASN A 682 -27.18 -12.42 5.23
C ASN A 682 -27.28 -13.90 5.58
N SER A 683 -28.49 -14.46 5.71
CA SER A 683 -28.68 -15.90 5.94
C SER A 683 -28.24 -16.76 4.74
N THR A 684 -28.41 -16.26 3.52
CA THR A 684 -28.00 -16.94 2.28
C THR A 684 -26.48 -16.83 2.10
N THR A 685 -25.90 -15.66 2.32
CA THR A 685 -24.45 -15.41 2.28
C THR A 685 -23.72 -16.23 3.34
N ARG A 686 -24.25 -16.37 4.57
CA ARG A 686 -23.65 -17.24 5.60
C ARG A 686 -23.63 -18.72 5.19
N LYS A 687 -24.70 -19.23 4.57
CA LYS A 687 -24.74 -20.60 4.03
C LYS A 687 -23.75 -20.80 2.90
N LEU A 688 -23.80 -19.94 1.88
CA LEU A 688 -22.87 -19.98 0.75
C LEU A 688 -21.42 -19.84 1.21
N PHE A 689 -21.13 -18.99 2.20
CA PHE A 689 -19.81 -18.85 2.80
C PHE A 689 -19.36 -20.15 3.49
N ALA A 690 -20.19 -20.74 4.36
CA ALA A 690 -19.86 -22.01 5.01
C ALA A 690 -19.63 -23.15 4.00
N GLU A 691 -20.57 -23.34 3.06
CA GLU A 691 -20.50 -24.36 2.00
C GLU A 691 -19.24 -24.21 1.12
N THR A 692 -18.87 -22.97 0.77
CA THR A 692 -17.65 -22.73 -0.03
C THR A 692 -16.37 -22.75 0.81
N PHE A 693 -16.41 -22.35 2.08
CA PHE A 693 -15.27 -22.44 2.99
C PHE A 693 -14.89 -23.89 3.25
N GLU A 694 -15.86 -24.76 3.60
CA GLU A 694 -15.64 -26.21 3.75
C GLU A 694 -15.02 -26.84 2.50
N GLN A 695 -15.49 -26.46 1.30
CA GLN A 695 -14.93 -26.91 0.03
C GLN A 695 -13.49 -26.39 -0.20
N VAL A 696 -13.19 -25.14 0.17
CA VAL A 696 -11.82 -24.60 0.10
C VAL A 696 -10.90 -25.32 1.10
N CYS A 697 -11.35 -25.60 2.33
CA CYS A 697 -10.57 -26.37 3.32
C CYS A 697 -10.23 -27.77 2.81
N ALA A 698 -11.22 -28.50 2.28
CA ALA A 698 -11.02 -29.82 1.69
C ALA A 698 -10.01 -29.76 0.53
N ASN A 699 -10.25 -28.89 -0.46
CA ASN A 699 -9.36 -28.73 -1.62
C ASN A 699 -7.95 -28.27 -1.21
N PHE A 700 -7.81 -27.42 -0.20
CA PHE A 700 -6.52 -26.95 0.31
C PHE A 700 -5.73 -28.07 0.97
N SER A 701 -6.40 -28.94 1.74
CA SER A 701 -5.76 -30.10 2.35
C SER A 701 -5.26 -31.11 1.29
N GLU A 702 -6.01 -31.33 0.20
CA GLU A 702 -5.57 -32.15 -0.95
C GLU A 702 -4.39 -31.49 -1.66
N MET A 703 -4.55 -30.22 -2.08
CA MET A 703 -3.56 -29.52 -2.89
C MET A 703 -2.24 -29.29 -2.15
N PHE A 704 -2.26 -29.07 -0.83
CA PHE A 704 -1.05 -28.95 -0.02
C PHE A 704 -0.26 -30.28 -0.03
N VAL A 705 -0.94 -31.41 0.13
CA VAL A 705 -0.31 -32.74 0.11
C VAL A 705 0.24 -33.07 -1.28
N GLU A 706 -0.47 -32.71 -2.36
CA GLU A 706 0.01 -32.89 -3.74
C GLU A 706 1.25 -32.02 -4.04
N LEU A 707 1.25 -30.76 -3.61
CA LEU A 707 2.35 -29.80 -3.85
C LEU A 707 3.62 -30.11 -3.06
N PHE A 708 3.50 -30.46 -1.78
CA PHE A 708 4.64 -30.76 -0.89
C PHE A 708 5.04 -32.25 -0.89
N GLY A 709 4.30 -33.13 -1.57
CA GLY A 709 4.52 -34.58 -1.53
C GLY A 709 4.26 -35.23 -0.17
N GLY A 710 3.51 -34.55 0.70
CA GLY A 710 3.30 -34.92 2.10
C GLY A 710 3.13 -33.71 3.02
N GLY A 711 2.95 -33.95 4.31
CA GLY A 711 2.61 -32.92 5.30
C GLY A 711 1.10 -32.83 5.57
N ARG A 712 0.66 -31.71 6.17
CA ARG A 712 -0.76 -31.33 6.35
C ARG A 712 -0.87 -29.81 6.40
N ALA A 713 -2.00 -29.25 5.96
CA ALA A 713 -2.38 -27.87 6.22
C ALA A 713 -3.89 -27.78 6.42
N ASP A 714 -4.34 -26.75 7.14
CA ASP A 714 -5.73 -26.57 7.55
C ASP A 714 -6.08 -25.07 7.69
N LEU A 715 -7.36 -24.75 7.60
CA LEU A 715 -7.89 -23.38 7.64
C LEU A 715 -8.95 -23.27 8.75
N SER A 716 -8.72 -22.41 9.73
CA SER A 716 -9.61 -22.21 10.88
C SER A 716 -10.16 -20.78 10.93
N LEU A 717 -11.45 -20.63 11.22
CA LEU A 717 -12.06 -19.33 11.51
C LEU A 717 -11.69 -18.89 12.93
N LEU A 718 -11.37 -17.62 13.13
CA LEU A 718 -11.06 -17.07 14.46
C LEU A 718 -12.31 -16.86 15.34
N ASP A 719 -13.50 -16.79 14.74
CA ASP A 719 -14.79 -16.79 15.42
C ASP A 719 -15.86 -17.44 14.54
N GLU A 720 -16.40 -18.58 14.97
CA GLU A 720 -17.45 -19.33 14.27
C GLU A 720 -18.83 -18.63 14.35
N ASN A 721 -19.01 -17.66 15.25
CA ASN A 721 -20.31 -17.02 15.51
C ASN A 721 -20.65 -15.91 14.49
N ASP A 722 -19.65 -15.27 13.88
CA ASP A 722 -19.85 -14.37 12.74
C ASP A 722 -18.83 -14.60 11.61
N PRO A 723 -19.02 -15.66 10.80
CA PRO A 723 -18.11 -16.04 9.72
C PRO A 723 -17.87 -14.95 8.67
N LEU A 724 -18.75 -13.95 8.56
CA LEU A 724 -18.67 -12.87 7.57
C LEU A 724 -17.66 -11.76 7.94
N ASN A 725 -17.34 -11.61 9.24
CA ASN A 725 -16.45 -10.56 9.74
C ASN A 725 -15.20 -11.11 10.46
N CYS A 726 -15.13 -12.43 10.69
CA CYS A 726 -13.99 -13.08 11.33
C CYS A 726 -12.74 -13.13 10.40
N GLY A 727 -11.56 -13.27 11.00
CA GLY A 727 -10.34 -13.59 10.26
C GLY A 727 -10.16 -15.10 10.06
N ILE A 728 -9.47 -15.49 9.00
CA ILE A 728 -9.07 -16.88 8.72
C ILE A 728 -7.61 -17.06 9.15
N GLU A 729 -7.34 -18.03 10.03
CA GLU A 729 -5.97 -18.47 10.33
C GLU A 729 -5.60 -19.68 9.43
N ILE A 730 -4.37 -19.64 8.91
CA ILE A 730 -3.80 -20.67 8.04
C ILE A 730 -2.73 -21.42 8.84
N THR A 731 -2.94 -22.71 9.08
CA THR A 731 -1.95 -23.56 9.75
C THR A 731 -1.32 -24.52 8.75
N ALA A 732 0.01 -24.65 8.78
CA ALA A 732 0.74 -25.50 7.84
C ALA A 732 1.81 -26.35 8.56
N LYS A 733 1.96 -27.58 8.09
CA LYS A 733 2.96 -28.55 8.55
C LYS A 733 3.64 -29.18 7.32
N PRO A 734 4.73 -28.57 6.82
CA PRO A 734 5.59 -29.18 5.81
C PRO A 734 6.13 -30.55 6.26
N PRO A 735 6.50 -31.46 5.34
CA PRO A 735 7.07 -32.75 5.69
C PRO A 735 8.32 -32.58 6.58
N GLY A 736 8.33 -33.28 7.72
CA GLY A 736 9.42 -33.23 8.70
C GLY A 736 9.38 -32.09 9.73
N LYS A 737 8.48 -31.10 9.59
CA LYS A 737 8.35 -29.97 10.55
C LYS A 737 7.14 -30.13 11.49
N GLN A 738 7.06 -29.26 12.51
CA GLN A 738 5.86 -29.10 13.34
C GLN A 738 4.84 -28.14 12.68
N LEU A 739 3.63 -28.05 13.24
CA LEU A 739 2.63 -27.05 12.82
C LEU A 739 3.14 -25.65 13.13
N GLN A 740 3.10 -24.75 12.15
CA GLN A 740 3.51 -23.36 12.29
C GLN A 740 2.54 -22.44 11.52
N SER A 741 2.36 -21.22 12.04
CA SER A 741 1.64 -20.15 11.33
C SER A 741 2.49 -19.65 10.15
N VAL A 742 1.84 -19.22 9.07
CA VAL A 742 2.47 -18.89 7.78
C VAL A 742 3.60 -17.84 7.88
N SER A 743 3.53 -16.94 8.86
CA SER A 743 4.57 -15.94 9.15
C SER A 743 5.92 -16.50 9.60
N LEU A 744 5.98 -17.78 10.02
CA LEU A 744 7.19 -18.46 10.51
C LEU A 744 7.83 -19.39 9.47
N LEU A 745 7.23 -19.54 8.28
CA LEU A 745 7.75 -20.39 7.20
C LEU A 745 8.84 -19.68 6.39
N SER A 746 9.71 -20.45 5.74
CA SER A 746 10.70 -19.87 4.81
C SER A 746 10.03 -19.28 3.56
N GLY A 747 10.73 -18.40 2.85
CA GLY A 747 10.17 -17.67 1.70
C GLY A 747 9.55 -18.58 0.63
N GLY A 748 10.23 -19.65 0.24
CA GLY A 748 9.73 -20.62 -0.74
C GLY A 748 8.59 -21.49 -0.22
N GLU A 749 8.65 -21.92 1.04
CA GLU A 749 7.55 -22.66 1.69
C GLU A 749 6.28 -21.79 1.73
N ARG A 750 6.41 -20.51 2.13
CA ARG A 750 5.30 -19.54 2.17
C ARG A 750 4.68 -19.32 0.79
N SER A 751 5.49 -19.20 -0.26
CA SER A 751 4.99 -19.12 -1.64
C SER A 751 4.25 -20.39 -2.06
N MET A 752 4.76 -21.58 -1.70
CA MET A 752 4.08 -22.85 -1.95
C MET A 752 2.73 -22.96 -1.20
N VAL A 753 2.64 -22.49 0.06
CA VAL A 753 1.35 -22.45 0.80
C VAL A 753 0.36 -21.50 0.14
N ALA A 754 0.80 -20.30 -0.28
CA ALA A 754 -0.05 -19.34 -0.97
C ALA A 754 -0.56 -19.87 -2.32
N VAL A 755 0.30 -20.55 -3.08
CA VAL A 755 -0.06 -21.21 -4.35
C VAL A 755 -1.03 -22.37 -4.13
N ALA A 756 -0.85 -23.18 -3.09
CA ALA A 756 -1.78 -24.24 -2.72
C ALA A 756 -3.18 -23.68 -2.41
N LEU A 757 -3.26 -22.59 -1.64
CA LEU A 757 -4.51 -21.92 -1.30
C LEU A 757 -5.18 -21.30 -2.54
N LEU A 758 -4.39 -20.68 -3.43
CA LEU A 758 -4.90 -20.08 -4.67
C LEU A 758 -5.50 -21.16 -5.60
N PHE A 759 -4.85 -22.31 -5.76
CA PHE A 759 -5.41 -23.44 -6.52
C PHE A 759 -6.63 -24.07 -5.83
N ALA A 760 -6.67 -24.15 -4.50
CA ALA A 760 -7.83 -24.67 -3.76
C ALA A 760 -9.09 -23.80 -3.92
N ILE A 761 -8.94 -22.48 -3.87
CA ILE A 761 -10.00 -21.51 -4.19
C ILE A 761 -10.43 -21.65 -5.67
N TYR A 762 -9.46 -21.81 -6.57
CA TYR A 762 -9.69 -21.97 -8.00
C TYR A 762 -10.45 -23.26 -8.35
N MET A 763 -10.29 -24.35 -7.58
CA MET A 763 -11.08 -25.58 -7.73
C MET A 763 -12.57 -25.37 -7.43
N VAL A 764 -12.92 -24.46 -6.50
CA VAL A 764 -14.32 -24.14 -6.16
C VAL A 764 -14.96 -23.24 -7.22
N ARG A 765 -14.19 -22.33 -7.84
CA ARG A 765 -14.63 -21.52 -8.98
C ARG A 765 -13.54 -21.40 -10.07
N PRO A 766 -13.53 -22.30 -11.08
CA PRO A 766 -12.56 -22.23 -12.17
C PRO A 766 -12.87 -21.05 -13.10
N SER A 767 -12.07 -19.98 -13.01
CA SER A 767 -12.13 -18.86 -13.95
C SER A 767 -11.59 -19.27 -15.34
N PRO A 768 -12.18 -18.80 -16.46
CA PRO A 768 -11.84 -19.28 -17.80
C PRO A 768 -10.38 -19.01 -18.21
N PHE A 769 -9.76 -17.99 -17.62
CA PHE A 769 -8.32 -17.74 -17.71
C PHE A 769 -7.74 -17.42 -16.33
N CYS A 770 -6.44 -17.66 -16.17
CA CYS A 770 -5.63 -17.32 -15.01
C CYS A 770 -4.32 -16.66 -15.49
N ILE A 771 -3.86 -15.63 -14.77
CA ILE A 771 -2.60 -14.92 -15.05
C ILE A 771 -1.72 -14.99 -13.82
N LEU A 772 -0.46 -15.43 -13.98
CA LEU A 772 0.53 -15.56 -12.92
C LEU A 772 1.80 -14.78 -13.31
N ASP A 773 2.24 -13.81 -12.49
CA ASP A 773 3.45 -13.00 -12.73
C ASP A 773 4.53 -13.34 -11.70
N GLU A 774 5.68 -13.85 -12.18
CA GLU A 774 6.91 -14.18 -11.43
C GLU A 774 6.74 -15.06 -10.17
N VAL A 775 5.63 -15.81 -10.08
CA VAL A 775 5.27 -16.66 -8.92
C VAL A 775 6.31 -17.73 -8.59
N ASP A 776 7.07 -18.21 -9.58
CA ASP A 776 8.13 -19.22 -9.41
C ASP A 776 9.52 -18.64 -9.10
N ALA A 777 9.68 -17.31 -9.01
CA ALA A 777 10.95 -16.65 -8.69
C ALA A 777 11.44 -16.90 -7.25
N ALA A 778 10.55 -17.31 -6.34
CA ALA A 778 10.86 -17.61 -4.94
C ALA A 778 10.90 -19.12 -4.63
N MET A 779 10.77 -19.99 -5.63
CA MET A 779 10.73 -21.44 -5.47
C MET A 779 12.05 -22.11 -5.86
N ASP A 780 12.38 -23.24 -5.22
CA ASP A 780 13.52 -24.05 -5.60
C ASP A 780 13.20 -25.02 -6.76
N GLU A 781 14.24 -25.60 -7.35
CA GLU A 781 14.13 -26.50 -8.50
C GLU A 781 13.19 -27.70 -8.31
N ASN A 782 12.95 -28.13 -7.06
CA ASN A 782 12.10 -29.27 -6.74
C ASN A 782 10.63 -28.83 -6.63
N ASN A 783 10.36 -27.75 -5.90
CA ASN A 783 9.02 -27.19 -5.76
C ASN A 783 8.47 -26.69 -7.11
N ILE A 784 9.30 -26.15 -7.99
CA ILE A 784 8.94 -25.81 -9.38
C ILE A 784 8.44 -27.04 -10.14
N ASN A 785 9.06 -28.22 -9.97
CA ASN A 785 8.61 -29.44 -10.62
C ASN A 785 7.24 -29.93 -10.09
N CYS A 786 6.94 -29.71 -8.80
CA CYS A 786 5.62 -30.00 -8.23
C CYS A 786 4.57 -29.02 -8.75
N PHE A 787 4.86 -27.72 -8.74
CA PHE A 787 4.01 -26.66 -9.29
C PHE A 787 3.63 -26.93 -10.76
N ILE A 788 4.59 -27.31 -11.61
CA ILE A 788 4.36 -27.66 -13.01
C ILE A 788 3.37 -28.84 -13.16
N ARG A 789 3.49 -29.90 -12.35
CA ARG A 789 2.58 -31.06 -12.40
C ARG A 789 1.14 -30.68 -12.05
N VAL A 790 0.98 -29.84 -11.02
CA VAL A 790 -0.32 -29.30 -10.63
C VAL A 790 -0.90 -28.41 -11.75
N LEU A 791 -0.06 -27.61 -12.41
CA LEU A 791 -0.52 -26.77 -13.51
C LEU A 791 -0.97 -27.60 -14.74
N GLU A 792 -0.29 -28.72 -15.03
CA GLU A 792 -0.71 -29.71 -16.05
C GLU A 792 -2.08 -30.37 -15.75
N ARG A 793 -2.51 -30.43 -14.48
CA ARG A 793 -3.86 -30.88 -14.06
C ARG A 793 -4.93 -29.89 -14.52
N PHE A 794 -4.70 -28.58 -14.33
CA PHE A 794 -5.69 -27.51 -14.58
C PHE A 794 -5.75 -26.99 -16.03
N VAL A 795 -4.67 -27.10 -16.80
CA VAL A 795 -4.61 -26.64 -18.23
C VAL A 795 -5.66 -27.31 -19.13
N LYS A 796 -6.17 -28.49 -18.74
CA LYS A 796 -7.25 -29.19 -19.44
C LYS A 796 -8.63 -28.52 -19.28
N GLN A 797 -8.79 -27.65 -18.28
CA GLN A 797 -10.06 -26.99 -17.96
C GLN A 797 -10.03 -25.49 -18.31
N SER A 798 -8.87 -24.84 -18.18
CA SER A 798 -8.75 -23.38 -18.25
C SER A 798 -7.45 -22.90 -18.90
N GLN A 799 -7.45 -21.67 -19.41
CA GLN A 799 -6.28 -21.04 -20.00
C GLN A 799 -5.34 -20.45 -18.93
N PHE A 800 -4.05 -20.82 -18.97
CA PHE A 800 -3.03 -20.23 -18.10
C PHE A 800 -2.09 -19.32 -18.90
N ILE A 801 -1.90 -18.10 -18.40
CA ILE A 801 -0.92 -17.13 -18.86
C ILE A 801 0.13 -16.96 -17.76
N ILE A 802 1.41 -17.17 -18.07
CA ILE A 802 2.47 -17.15 -17.06
C ILE A 802 3.61 -16.24 -17.53
N ILE A 803 3.95 -15.26 -16.71
CA ILE A 803 5.12 -14.41 -16.88
C ILE A 803 6.23 -14.95 -15.97
N THR A 804 7.35 -15.38 -16.57
CA THR A 804 8.46 -15.97 -15.81
C THR A 804 9.76 -15.96 -16.62
N HIS A 805 10.89 -15.95 -15.92
CA HIS A 805 12.22 -16.17 -16.47
C HIS A 805 12.72 -17.62 -16.28
N ASN A 806 11.91 -18.49 -15.68
CA ASN A 806 12.34 -19.82 -15.26
C ASN A 806 12.31 -20.84 -16.40
N LYS A 807 13.49 -21.39 -16.72
CA LYS A 807 13.69 -22.31 -17.85
C LYS A 807 12.85 -23.59 -17.77
N ARG A 808 12.51 -24.10 -16.57
CA ARG A 808 11.69 -25.31 -16.43
C ARG A 808 10.22 -25.06 -16.74
N THR A 809 9.68 -23.96 -16.21
CA THR A 809 8.29 -23.53 -16.45
C THR A 809 8.11 -23.15 -17.92
N ILE A 810 9.07 -22.42 -18.50
CA ILE A 810 9.15 -22.09 -19.94
C ILE A 810 9.17 -23.35 -20.83
N ALA A 811 9.93 -24.39 -20.46
CA ALA A 811 10.04 -25.63 -21.24
C ALA A 811 8.74 -26.47 -21.32
N LYS A 812 7.68 -26.06 -20.60
CA LYS A 812 6.36 -26.68 -20.59
C LYS A 812 5.28 -25.87 -21.32
N ALA A 813 5.66 -24.78 -21.98
CA ALA A 813 4.76 -23.92 -22.74
C ALA A 813 4.32 -24.53 -24.09
N ASP A 814 3.04 -24.39 -24.44
CA ASP A 814 2.56 -24.62 -25.83
C ASP A 814 3.01 -23.46 -26.75
N VAL A 815 2.83 -22.24 -26.26
CA VAL A 815 3.10 -20.97 -26.94
C VAL A 815 3.89 -20.07 -25.98
N LEU A 816 4.91 -19.42 -26.51
CA LEU A 816 5.74 -18.45 -25.80
C LEU A 816 5.76 -17.12 -26.55
N TYR A 817 5.62 -16.02 -25.83
CA TYR A 817 5.65 -14.66 -26.33
C TYR A 817 6.83 -13.93 -25.70
N GLY A 818 7.89 -13.70 -26.47
CA GLY A 818 9.00 -12.86 -26.04
C GLY A 818 8.64 -11.39 -26.18
N VAL A 819 8.85 -10.59 -25.13
CA VAL A 819 8.93 -9.14 -25.25
C VAL A 819 10.37 -8.78 -25.63
N THR A 820 10.55 -7.95 -26.65
CA THR A 820 11.86 -7.46 -27.10
C THR A 820 11.84 -5.95 -27.23
N MET A 821 12.99 -5.29 -27.02
CA MET A 821 13.15 -3.86 -27.27
C MET A 821 14.13 -3.68 -28.44
N GLU A 822 13.59 -3.70 -29.65
CA GLU A 822 14.35 -3.41 -30.89
C GLU A 822 14.82 -1.95 -30.91
N GLU A 823 14.00 -1.04 -30.36
CA GLU A 823 14.32 0.37 -30.15
C GLU A 823 14.23 0.73 -28.65
N ARG A 824 15.03 1.71 -28.21
CA ARG A 824 15.06 2.15 -26.80
C ARG A 824 13.73 2.78 -26.39
N GLY A 825 12.95 2.04 -25.61
CA GLY A 825 11.65 2.47 -25.08
C GLY A 825 10.43 1.97 -25.87
N VAL A 826 10.62 1.18 -26.93
CA VAL A 826 9.53 0.56 -27.69
C VAL A 826 9.58 -0.95 -27.50
N SER A 827 8.65 -1.49 -26.73
CA SER A 827 8.49 -2.93 -26.51
C SER A 827 7.69 -3.56 -27.65
N ARG A 828 8.29 -4.51 -28.35
CA ARG A 828 7.67 -5.37 -29.37
C ARG A 828 7.39 -6.75 -28.79
N LEU A 829 6.35 -7.42 -29.29
CA LEU A 829 5.94 -8.75 -28.84
C LEU A 829 6.11 -9.77 -29.97
N VAL A 830 6.82 -10.87 -29.69
CA VAL A 830 7.27 -11.88 -30.66
C VAL A 830 6.75 -13.25 -30.22
N GLY A 831 5.81 -13.83 -30.97
CA GLY A 831 5.24 -15.15 -30.67
C GLY A 831 6.00 -16.31 -31.32
N MET A 832 6.31 -17.34 -30.53
CA MET A 832 6.86 -18.62 -30.97
C MET A 832 6.00 -19.78 -30.43
N LYS A 833 5.66 -20.75 -31.28
CA LYS A 833 4.93 -21.95 -30.87
C LYS A 833 5.90 -23.13 -30.72
N LEU A 834 5.86 -23.81 -29.57
CA LEU A 834 6.77 -24.90 -29.23
C LEU A 834 6.24 -26.28 -29.64
N THR A 835 4.92 -26.43 -29.80
CA THR A 835 4.32 -27.66 -30.36
C THR A 835 4.57 -27.79 -31.85
N ALA A 836 5.23 -28.87 -32.27
CA ALA A 836 5.37 -29.24 -33.67
C ALA A 836 4.00 -29.43 -34.35
N PRO A 837 3.81 -29.02 -35.61
CA PRO A 837 2.54 -29.17 -36.30
C PRO A 837 2.24 -30.66 -36.57
N LYS A 838 1.11 -31.16 -36.04
CA LYS A 838 0.52 -32.42 -36.52
C LYS A 838 0.31 -32.29 -38.03
N ARG A 839 0.90 -33.20 -38.81
CA ARG A 839 0.61 -33.31 -40.25
C ARG A 839 -0.86 -33.69 -40.41
N VAL A 840 -1.67 -32.78 -40.94
CA VAL A 840 -3.03 -33.09 -41.38
C VAL A 840 -2.92 -33.85 -42.69
N SER A 841 -3.22 -35.15 -42.65
CA SER A 841 -3.47 -35.95 -43.85
C SER A 841 -4.78 -35.48 -44.46
N VAL A 842 -4.72 -34.87 -45.65
CA VAL A 842 -5.91 -34.40 -46.36
C VAL A 842 -6.57 -35.56 -47.10
N GLU A 843 -7.61 -36.13 -46.50
CA GLU A 843 -8.61 -36.93 -47.23
C GLU A 843 -9.86 -36.07 -47.49
N PRO A 844 -10.42 -36.06 -48.71
CA PRO A 844 -11.62 -35.29 -49.03
C PRO A 844 -12.89 -36.09 -48.70
N GLY A 845 -13.55 -35.79 -47.57
CA GLY A 845 -14.71 -36.56 -47.11
C GLY A 845 -15.79 -35.78 -46.35
N SER A 846 -16.90 -35.50 -47.04
CA SER A 846 -18.28 -35.34 -46.53
C SER A 846 -18.57 -34.58 -45.22
N ASN A 847 -19.19 -33.39 -45.38
CA ASN A 847 -20.29 -32.82 -44.59
C ASN A 847 -20.53 -33.27 -43.12
N GLY A 848 -20.53 -32.27 -42.22
CA GLY A 848 -21.60 -32.13 -41.22
C GLY A 848 -21.16 -32.14 -39.75
N GLY A 849 -21.30 -30.99 -39.09
CA GLY A 849 -21.21 -30.87 -37.62
C GLY A 849 -20.26 -29.78 -37.15
N GLU A 850 -20.78 -28.59 -36.85
CA GLU A 850 -20.06 -27.60 -36.04
C GLU A 850 -20.01 -28.09 -34.58
N GLN A 851 -18.94 -28.79 -34.21
CA GLN A 851 -18.59 -29.01 -32.81
C GLN A 851 -17.42 -28.11 -32.43
N ASN A 852 -17.65 -27.28 -31.41
CA ASN A 852 -16.78 -26.18 -31.03
C ASN A 852 -15.61 -26.68 -30.17
N GLU A 853 -14.52 -27.14 -30.81
CA GLU A 853 -13.28 -27.53 -30.14
C GLU A 853 -12.67 -26.33 -29.38
N ARG A 854 -13.02 -26.19 -28.10
CA ARG A 854 -12.33 -25.30 -27.16
C ARG A 854 -10.92 -25.82 -26.89
N GLN A 855 -9.98 -25.46 -27.76
CA GLN A 855 -8.56 -25.71 -27.56
C GLN A 855 -8.05 -24.88 -26.37
N GLY A 856 -7.93 -25.51 -25.20
CA GLY A 856 -7.10 -25.00 -24.11
C GLY A 856 -5.65 -24.86 -24.58
N ARG A 857 -4.99 -23.76 -24.22
CA ARG A 857 -3.63 -23.41 -24.67
C ARG A 857 -2.88 -22.70 -23.55
N LEU A 858 -1.67 -23.15 -23.23
CA LEU A 858 -0.72 -22.37 -22.42
C LEU A 858 -0.14 -21.21 -23.24
N ALA A 859 -0.05 -20.04 -22.64
CA ALA A 859 0.54 -18.84 -23.25
C ALA A 859 1.53 -18.18 -22.27
N PHE A 860 2.83 -18.38 -22.49
CA PHE A 860 3.87 -17.77 -21.66
C PHE A 860 4.28 -16.41 -22.20
N ALA A 861 4.66 -15.48 -21.33
CA ALA A 861 5.26 -14.21 -21.71
C ALA A 861 6.60 -14.00 -21.00
N THR A 862 7.67 -13.68 -21.72
CA THR A 862 8.98 -13.38 -21.11
C THR A 862 9.28 -11.90 -21.23
N ARG A 863 9.64 -11.27 -20.09
CA ARG A 863 10.21 -9.91 -20.02
C ARG A 863 11.64 -9.89 -20.57
#